data_AF-A0A7C5YA04-F1
#
_entry.id   AF-A0A7C5YA04-F1
#
_cell.length_a   1.000
_cell.length_b   1.000
_cell.length_c   1.000
_cell.angle_alpha   90.00
_cell.angle_beta   90.00
_cell.angle_gamma   90.00
#
_symmetry.space_group_name_H-M   'P 1'
#
loop_
_entity.id
_entity.type
_entity.pdbx_description
1 polymer ?
#
loop_
_entity_poly.entity_id
_entity_poly.type
_entity_poly.pdbx_seq_one_letter_code
_entity_poly.pdbx_strand_id
1 'polypeptide(L)'
;MRQLLALLIMSVIHVNIAQSAKLQVDSEPTGAMVFFDGHYVGLTPLTIDGVIPGKHLLKLLKHGYKAWVSAIEVTEQENKVSVRLIQYKPSSISITSVPIGVNVYLDNALKGKTPIVLTDIEPGIHTIRLEHEDFIPYQSEINLKEGEQLNIDVRLESKNELYLIGEINANPENVRAYYELAHFYMIRGRYDDALKTLQAGIDACMSPTALTSDMRRMYQEIERIYTGQFKFGDENTLKEIRSRILKLLEEGIKRTPRNHYNYVLLAELLDNNERALELYEMALKAMRTERAKSYFEVLASSALYRLATKALERNELTRAIALLEEVVRKYPKAYASRDALLKLADVYANRLKDARKAIETWERFIQLYPDDDRCPTARLNIADTYANSLSEYERAIAEYRRYLQDYPEKDNCPSVHVKLAQVYHQALKDLKGALKEYEAILQLYPDWDGLAGVLKAIGDILLQMGEKEKAEEKYAELVKRFPRSLEAIYVDKDPERRKYRQAAAKAYSEAYKLEQKNVNEAIERYKAIAVEFKDSYYAPISLLRAAYICQYVLKDIKTAIALREKFLQLFPDDDRCEEVLLYIASAYTSMKQYEEAARKYEEFIKRYPKSDKCVNAQANIIELYRIWGGNYNRKKHIEESLKLMRNYPHYDGIPTIWFYLALNYYYQAYPGDKEKAQQELLKLVQTYPYCSIRKTAEYYLDLIDAGLQSEENKAK
;
A
#
# COMPACT_ATOMS: atom_id res chain seq x y z
N MET A 1 -19.18 88.65 -72.37
CA MET A 1 -19.11 89.93 -73.11
C MET A 1 -20.39 90.68 -72.79
N ARG A 2 -20.42 91.86 -72.15
CA ARG A 2 -19.44 92.92 -71.88
C ARG A 2 -19.84 93.59 -70.56
N GLN A 3 -18.92 93.64 -69.59
CA GLN A 3 -18.16 94.83 -69.13
C GLN A 3 -19.00 95.76 -68.24
N LEU A 4 -18.75 95.83 -66.92
CA LEU A 4 -17.65 96.51 -66.19
C LEU A 4 -17.66 98.04 -66.29
N LEU A 5 -17.58 98.65 -65.10
CA LEU A 5 -17.30 100.05 -64.73
C LEU A 5 -18.41 101.09 -64.99
N ALA A 6 -18.67 102.09 -64.13
CA ALA A 6 -18.27 102.41 -62.76
C ALA A 6 -19.00 103.70 -62.32
N LEU A 7 -19.23 103.85 -61.00
CA LEU A 7 -19.42 105.09 -60.22
C LEU A 7 -20.75 105.85 -60.47
N LEU A 8 -21.55 106.32 -59.50
CA LEU A 8 -21.37 106.89 -58.15
C LEU A 8 -22.83 107.15 -57.64
N ILE A 9 -23.36 106.80 -56.46
CA ILE A 9 -23.17 107.44 -55.13
C ILE A 9 -24.17 106.84 -54.08
N MET A 10 -23.63 106.48 -52.91
CA MET A 10 -24.16 106.51 -51.52
C MET A 10 -25.49 105.85 -51.12
N SER A 11 -25.40 104.80 -50.29
CA SER A 11 -25.89 104.85 -48.90
C SER A 11 -25.30 103.71 -48.03
N VAL A 12 -24.26 104.09 -47.27
CA VAL A 12 -23.87 103.65 -45.92
C VAL A 12 -24.26 102.22 -45.48
N ILE A 13 -23.27 101.32 -45.54
CA ILE A 13 -23.18 100.13 -44.70
C ILE A 13 -22.86 100.61 -43.27
N HIS A 14 -23.79 100.47 -42.33
CA HIS A 14 -23.45 100.51 -40.91
C HIS A 14 -22.88 99.14 -40.52
N VAL A 15 -21.54 99.03 -40.59
CA VAL A 15 -20.81 98.01 -39.83
C VAL A 15 -20.93 98.45 -38.37
N ASN A 16 -21.85 97.83 -37.63
CA ASN A 16 -21.88 97.96 -36.19
C ASN A 16 -20.73 97.10 -35.65
N ILE A 17 -19.61 97.73 -35.32
CA ILE A 17 -18.49 97.08 -34.63
C ILE A 17 -19.03 96.74 -33.24
N ALA A 18 -19.53 95.52 -33.05
CA ALA A 18 -19.85 95.01 -31.73
C ALA A 18 -18.55 95.07 -30.91
N GLN A 19 -18.53 95.87 -29.85
CA GLN A 19 -17.40 95.86 -28.93
C GLN A 19 -17.31 94.47 -28.32
N SER A 20 -16.26 93.73 -28.70
CA SER A 20 -15.95 92.44 -28.12
C SER A 20 -15.35 92.63 -26.72
N ALA A 21 -15.94 91.97 -25.73
CA ALA A 21 -15.44 91.97 -24.37
C ALA A 21 -14.41 90.86 -24.14
N LYS A 22 -13.59 91.04 -23.10
CA LYS A 22 -12.70 90.00 -22.57
C LYS A 22 -13.25 89.47 -21.26
N LEU A 23 -13.26 88.15 -21.13
CA LEU A 23 -13.65 87.46 -19.90
C LEU A 23 -12.45 86.70 -19.35
N GLN A 24 -11.95 87.11 -18.18
CA GLN A 24 -10.95 86.36 -17.43
C GLN A 24 -11.65 85.41 -16.46
N VAL A 25 -11.32 84.12 -16.55
CA VAL A 25 -11.84 83.06 -15.69
C VAL A 25 -10.70 82.45 -14.90
N ASP A 26 -10.72 82.65 -13.59
CA ASP A 26 -9.78 82.08 -12.63
C ASP A 26 -10.49 81.07 -11.73
N SER A 27 -9.77 80.05 -11.27
CA SER A 27 -10.27 79.17 -10.21
C SER A 27 -9.22 78.87 -9.15
N GLU A 28 -9.71 78.57 -7.95
CA GLU A 28 -8.88 78.05 -6.85
C GLU A 28 -9.39 76.65 -6.47
N PRO A 29 -8.58 75.58 -6.66
CA PRO A 29 -7.28 75.56 -7.35
C PRO A 29 -7.39 75.85 -8.87
N THR A 30 -6.30 76.31 -9.47
CA THR A 30 -6.18 76.57 -10.92
C THR A 30 -6.19 75.27 -11.73
N GLY A 31 -6.37 75.35 -13.05
CA GLY A 31 -6.42 74.21 -13.95
C GLY A 31 -7.77 73.48 -13.96
N ALA A 32 -8.87 74.22 -13.77
CA ALA A 32 -10.22 73.71 -13.97
C ALA A 32 -10.62 73.86 -15.44
N MET A 33 -11.24 72.84 -16.01
CA MET A 33 -11.83 72.90 -17.35
C MET A 33 -12.97 73.90 -17.38
N VAL A 34 -12.88 74.87 -18.29
CA VAL A 34 -13.89 75.91 -18.50
C VAL A 34 -14.72 75.55 -19.72
N PHE A 35 -16.03 75.51 -19.52
CA PHE A 35 -17.03 75.40 -20.57
C PHE A 35 -17.83 76.71 -20.59
N PHE A 36 -17.88 77.35 -21.76
CA PHE A 36 -18.61 78.58 -22.00
C PHE A 36 -19.71 78.31 -23.02
N ASP A 37 -20.98 78.56 -22.63
CA ASP A 37 -22.17 78.20 -23.41
C ASP A 37 -22.16 76.76 -23.94
N GLY A 38 -21.72 75.84 -23.08
CA GLY A 38 -21.65 74.41 -23.39
C GLY A 38 -20.41 73.97 -24.18
N HIS A 39 -19.57 74.89 -24.64
CA HIS A 39 -18.36 74.59 -25.41
C HIS A 39 -17.12 74.65 -24.52
N TYR A 40 -16.25 73.65 -24.62
CA TYR A 40 -14.97 73.66 -23.92
C TYR A 40 -14.05 74.75 -24.51
N VAL A 41 -13.55 75.64 -23.66
CA VAL A 41 -12.78 76.82 -24.07
C VAL A 41 -11.36 76.88 -23.48
N GLY A 42 -11.03 76.02 -22.51
CA GLY A 42 -9.67 75.90 -21.97
C GLY A 42 -9.61 75.54 -20.49
N LEU A 43 -8.46 75.79 -19.86
CA LEU A 43 -8.23 75.56 -18.42
C LEU A 43 -7.98 76.90 -17.71
N THR A 44 -8.48 77.08 -16.49
CA THR A 44 -8.19 78.28 -15.68
C THR A 44 -6.70 78.34 -15.26
N PRO A 45 -6.09 79.53 -15.12
CA PRO A 45 -6.55 80.85 -15.59
C PRO A 45 -6.72 80.88 -17.11
N LEU A 46 -7.88 81.33 -17.57
CA LEU A 46 -8.21 81.44 -18.98
C LEU A 46 -8.73 82.85 -19.28
N THR A 47 -8.26 83.45 -20.36
CA THR A 47 -8.89 84.65 -20.92
C THR A 47 -9.60 84.27 -22.21
N ILE A 48 -10.90 84.53 -22.27
CA ILE A 48 -11.72 84.35 -23.45
C ILE A 48 -11.88 85.73 -24.10
N ASP A 49 -11.25 85.92 -25.26
CA ASP A 49 -11.39 87.12 -26.07
C ASP A 49 -12.62 87.00 -26.99
N GLY A 50 -13.17 88.12 -27.47
CA GLY A 50 -14.23 88.08 -28.48
C GLY A 50 -15.64 87.82 -27.94
N VAL A 51 -15.86 87.95 -26.63
CA VAL A 51 -17.14 87.61 -26.00
C VAL A 51 -18.16 88.71 -26.26
N ILE A 52 -19.35 88.33 -26.74
CA ILE A 52 -20.45 89.27 -26.96
C ILE A 52 -21.02 89.69 -25.58
N PRO A 53 -21.27 90.98 -25.31
CA PRO A 53 -21.93 91.37 -24.07
C PRO A 53 -23.31 90.73 -23.93
N GLY A 54 -23.60 90.13 -22.77
CA GLY A 54 -24.83 89.39 -22.53
C GLY A 54 -24.73 88.34 -21.42
N LYS A 55 -25.80 87.57 -21.22
CA LYS A 55 -25.82 86.46 -20.26
C LYS A 55 -25.26 85.19 -20.91
N HIS A 56 -24.28 84.58 -20.25
CA HIS A 56 -23.61 83.37 -20.70
C HIS A 56 -23.56 82.32 -19.60
N LEU A 57 -23.59 81.04 -19.97
CA LEU A 57 -23.45 79.94 -19.03
C LEU A 57 -21.98 79.55 -18.90
N LEU A 58 -21.45 79.66 -17.69
CA LEU A 58 -20.09 79.24 -17.37
C LEU A 58 -20.13 78.00 -16.48
N LYS A 59 -19.47 76.93 -16.94
CA LYS A 59 -19.30 75.69 -16.18
C LYS A 59 -17.83 75.39 -15.99
N LEU A 60 -17.42 75.26 -14.73
CA LEU A 60 -16.06 74.87 -14.35
C LEU A 60 -16.09 73.43 -13.82
N LEU A 61 -15.22 72.59 -14.37
CA LEU A 61 -15.04 71.20 -13.98
C LEU A 61 -13.59 70.95 -13.57
N LYS A 62 -13.39 70.39 -12.38
CA LYS A 62 -12.08 69.91 -11.94
C LYS A 62 -12.25 68.58 -11.21
N HIS A 63 -11.40 67.61 -11.53
CA HIS A 63 -11.39 66.30 -10.88
C HIS A 63 -11.26 66.44 -9.34
N GLY A 64 -12.07 65.71 -8.57
CA GLY A 64 -12.16 65.84 -7.11
C GLY A 64 -12.99 67.02 -6.59
N TYR A 65 -13.55 67.87 -7.46
CA TYR A 65 -14.35 69.04 -7.07
C TYR A 65 -15.77 69.01 -7.65
N LYS A 66 -16.71 69.58 -6.90
CA LYS A 66 -18.10 69.80 -7.36
C LYS A 66 -18.07 70.67 -8.60
N ALA A 67 -18.80 70.22 -9.62
CA ALA A 67 -19.03 71.01 -10.83
C ALA A 67 -19.63 72.36 -10.42
N TRP A 68 -18.98 73.45 -10.80
CA TRP A 68 -19.52 74.78 -10.60
C TRP A 68 -20.19 75.21 -11.89
N VAL A 69 -21.45 75.63 -11.81
CA VAL A 69 -22.23 76.10 -12.96
C VAL A 69 -22.93 77.38 -12.54
N SER A 70 -22.75 78.45 -13.32
CA SER A 70 -23.44 79.71 -13.09
C SER A 70 -23.71 80.44 -14.40
N ALA A 71 -24.84 81.16 -14.44
CA ALA A 71 -25.06 82.17 -15.47
C ALA A 71 -24.31 83.44 -15.07
N ILE A 72 -23.42 83.92 -15.93
CA ILE A 72 -22.65 85.15 -15.75
C ILE A 72 -23.13 86.20 -16.74
N GLU A 73 -23.01 87.47 -16.38
CA GLU A 73 -23.31 88.59 -17.27
C GLU A 73 -21.99 89.24 -17.69
N VAL A 74 -21.74 89.30 -18.99
CA VAL A 74 -20.54 89.87 -19.59
C VAL A 74 -20.89 91.25 -20.13
N THR A 75 -20.12 92.27 -19.74
CA THR A 75 -20.32 93.68 -20.14
C THR A 75 -19.18 94.15 -21.06
N GLU A 76 -19.28 95.36 -21.62
CA GLU A 76 -18.23 95.94 -22.50
C GLU A 76 -16.93 96.33 -21.78
N GLN A 77 -16.86 96.23 -20.43
CA GLN A 77 -15.66 96.47 -19.62
C GLN A 77 -14.84 95.18 -19.38
N GLU A 78 -13.74 95.24 -18.61
CA GLU A 78 -13.03 94.02 -18.20
C GLU A 78 -13.92 93.18 -17.27
N ASN A 79 -14.22 91.94 -17.68
CA ASN A 79 -15.03 91.01 -16.88
C ASN A 79 -14.11 89.94 -16.28
N LYS A 80 -14.17 89.77 -14.95
CA LYS A 80 -13.38 88.78 -14.23
C LYS A 80 -14.25 87.91 -13.34
N VAL A 81 -14.16 86.59 -13.52
CA VAL A 81 -14.86 85.58 -12.72
C VAL A 81 -13.81 84.72 -12.03
N SER A 82 -13.77 84.79 -10.70
CA SER A 82 -12.87 83.97 -9.88
C SER A 82 -13.70 83.02 -9.02
N VAL A 83 -13.51 81.71 -9.21
CA VAL A 83 -14.31 80.67 -8.55
C VAL A 83 -13.46 79.84 -7.61
N ARG A 84 -13.85 79.77 -6.33
CA ARG A 84 -13.30 78.78 -5.41
C ARG A 84 -14.09 77.49 -5.51
N LEU A 85 -13.46 76.43 -6.02
CA LEU A 85 -14.13 75.15 -6.22
C LEU A 85 -14.26 74.40 -4.88
N ILE A 86 -15.42 73.78 -4.66
CA ILE A 86 -15.69 72.99 -3.44
C ILE A 86 -15.25 71.55 -3.70
N GLN A 87 -14.26 71.07 -2.96
CA GLN A 87 -13.81 69.68 -3.03
C GLN A 87 -14.89 68.75 -2.50
N TYR A 88 -15.10 67.59 -3.12
CA TYR A 88 -15.94 66.55 -2.53
C TYR A 88 -15.30 66.01 -1.26
N LYS A 89 -16.12 65.59 -0.29
CA LYS A 89 -15.63 64.69 0.76
C LYS A 89 -15.46 63.29 0.14
N PRO A 90 -14.24 62.74 0.10
CA PRO A 90 -14.01 61.43 -0.48
C PRO A 90 -14.77 60.35 0.29
N SER A 91 -15.30 59.38 -0.45
CA SER A 91 -15.93 58.19 0.11
C SER A 91 -14.91 57.06 0.23
N SER A 92 -15.19 56.08 1.08
CA SER A 92 -14.37 54.89 1.23
C SER A 92 -15.18 53.60 1.21
N ILE A 93 -14.55 52.51 0.78
CA ILE A 93 -15.16 51.19 0.73
C ILE A 93 -14.23 50.20 1.42
N SER A 94 -14.74 49.46 2.39
CA SER A 94 -14.07 48.30 2.97
C SER A 94 -14.64 47.03 2.35
N ILE A 95 -13.78 46.24 1.72
CA ILE A 95 -14.18 45.01 1.01
C ILE A 95 -13.50 43.81 1.65
N THR A 96 -14.31 42.88 2.15
CA THR A 96 -13.88 41.56 2.62
C THR A 96 -14.45 40.47 1.73
N SER A 97 -13.75 39.33 1.68
CA SER A 97 -14.28 38.16 0.97
C SER A 97 -13.84 36.83 1.57
N VAL A 98 -14.59 35.79 1.23
CA VAL A 98 -14.22 34.38 1.42
C VAL A 98 -14.15 33.73 0.03
N PRO A 99 -12.96 33.30 -0.44
CA PRO A 99 -11.66 33.33 0.24
C PRO A 99 -11.07 34.74 0.34
N ILE A 100 -10.04 34.91 1.18
CA ILE A 100 -9.21 36.12 1.19
C ILE A 100 -8.26 36.13 -0.01
N GLY A 101 -7.71 37.30 -0.36
CA GLY A 101 -6.74 37.44 -1.44
C GLY A 101 -7.35 37.53 -2.85
N VAL A 102 -8.66 37.80 -2.95
CA VAL A 102 -9.41 37.94 -4.20
C VAL A 102 -9.09 39.29 -4.84
N ASN A 103 -8.85 39.33 -6.15
CA ASN A 103 -8.59 40.57 -6.87
C ASN A 103 -9.84 41.46 -6.88
N VAL A 104 -9.68 42.72 -6.50
CA VAL A 104 -10.75 43.73 -6.45
C VAL A 104 -10.53 44.74 -7.57
N TYR A 105 -11.54 44.92 -8.40
CA TYR A 105 -11.60 45.96 -9.42
C TYR A 105 -12.68 46.97 -9.05
N LEU A 106 -12.36 48.26 -9.22
CA LEU A 106 -13.30 49.37 -9.15
C LEU A 106 -13.27 50.07 -10.52
N ASP A 107 -14.41 50.16 -11.18
CA ASP A 107 -14.57 50.75 -12.52
C ASP A 107 -13.57 50.17 -13.54
N ASN A 108 -13.48 48.84 -13.56
CA ASN A 108 -12.56 48.04 -14.39
C ASN A 108 -11.05 48.20 -14.08
N ALA A 109 -10.66 49.04 -13.12
CA ALA A 109 -9.27 49.18 -12.70
C ALA A 109 -8.96 48.27 -11.49
N LEU A 110 -7.90 47.45 -11.58
CA LEU A 110 -7.43 46.62 -10.47
C LEU A 110 -6.93 47.49 -9.32
N LYS A 111 -7.52 47.35 -8.13
CA LYS A 111 -7.17 48.14 -6.94
C LYS A 111 -6.33 47.36 -5.92
N GLY A 112 -6.40 46.04 -5.93
CA GLY A 112 -5.63 45.18 -5.03
C GLY A 112 -6.35 43.88 -4.72
N LYS A 113 -6.12 43.33 -3.53
CA LYS A 113 -6.69 42.06 -3.08
C LYS A 113 -7.41 42.19 -1.74
N THR A 114 -8.48 41.43 -1.52
CA THR A 114 -9.19 41.41 -0.24
C THR A 114 -8.35 40.82 0.91
N PRO A 115 -8.54 41.26 2.17
CA PRO A 115 -9.34 42.42 2.57
C PRO A 115 -8.66 43.73 2.14
N ILE A 116 -9.44 44.69 1.63
CA ILE A 116 -8.93 45.98 1.16
C ILE A 116 -9.86 47.12 1.56
N VAL A 117 -9.25 48.26 1.93
CA VAL A 117 -9.96 49.53 2.11
C VAL A 117 -9.54 50.45 0.98
N LEU A 118 -10.50 50.86 0.17
CA LEU A 118 -10.34 51.84 -0.89
C LEU A 118 -10.74 53.21 -0.33
N THR A 119 -9.84 54.19 -0.40
CA THR A 119 -10.10 55.58 0.00
C THR A 119 -10.14 56.48 -1.24
N ASP A 120 -10.54 57.74 -1.04
CA ASP A 120 -10.48 58.78 -2.06
C ASP A 120 -11.33 58.49 -3.31
N ILE A 121 -12.49 57.85 -3.10
CA ILE A 121 -13.43 57.52 -4.18
C ILE A 121 -14.41 58.68 -4.36
N GLU A 122 -14.61 59.10 -5.61
CA GLU A 122 -15.59 60.14 -5.95
C GLU A 122 -17.02 59.66 -5.62
N PRO A 123 -17.95 60.55 -5.20
CA PRO A 123 -19.34 60.16 -5.03
C PRO A 123 -20.02 59.88 -6.39
N GLY A 124 -20.85 58.84 -6.47
CA GLY A 124 -21.51 58.44 -7.70
C GLY A 124 -21.68 56.92 -7.82
N ILE A 125 -22.10 56.48 -9.01
CA ILE A 125 -22.26 55.06 -9.33
C ILE A 125 -20.89 54.48 -9.72
N HIS A 126 -20.47 53.43 -9.04
CA HIS A 126 -19.26 52.67 -9.31
C HIS A 126 -19.58 51.20 -9.51
N THR A 127 -18.81 50.54 -10.37
CA THR A 127 -18.90 49.08 -10.55
C THR A 127 -17.78 48.40 -9.77
N ILE A 128 -18.14 47.47 -8.90
CA ILE A 128 -17.20 46.59 -8.21
C ILE A 128 -17.22 45.23 -8.86
N ARG A 129 -16.03 44.68 -9.11
CA ARG A 129 -15.85 43.31 -9.59
C ARG A 129 -14.78 42.60 -8.76
N LEU A 130 -15.10 41.42 -8.26
CA LEU A 130 -14.21 40.55 -7.48
C LEU A 130 -13.89 39.30 -8.30
N GLU A 131 -12.60 39.00 -8.48
CA GLU A 131 -12.15 37.89 -9.32
C GLU A 131 -11.07 37.04 -8.66
N HIS A 132 -11.24 35.73 -8.78
CA HIS A 132 -10.25 34.73 -8.42
C HIS A 132 -10.35 33.56 -9.41
N GLU A 133 -9.22 32.94 -9.74
CA GLU A 133 -9.16 31.90 -10.78
C GLU A 133 -10.12 30.72 -10.51
N ASP A 134 -10.14 30.21 -9.28
CA ASP A 134 -10.96 29.06 -8.87
C ASP A 134 -12.44 29.37 -8.51
N PHE A 135 -12.86 30.63 -8.63
CA PHE A 135 -14.19 31.07 -8.17
C PHE A 135 -14.96 31.83 -9.26
N ILE A 136 -16.28 31.80 -9.18
CA ILE A 136 -17.15 32.58 -10.04
C ILE A 136 -16.97 34.07 -9.72
N PRO A 137 -16.71 34.94 -10.72
CA PRO A 137 -16.53 36.36 -10.47
C PRO A 137 -17.83 36.98 -9.96
N TYR A 138 -17.70 37.88 -8.98
CA TYR A 138 -18.81 38.67 -8.47
C TYR A 138 -18.75 40.07 -9.07
N GLN A 139 -19.88 40.61 -9.51
CA GLN A 139 -20.00 41.98 -10.00
C GLN A 139 -21.26 42.64 -9.46
N SER A 140 -21.13 43.90 -9.02
CA SER A 140 -22.24 44.69 -8.51
C SER A 140 -22.01 46.19 -8.75
N GLU A 141 -23.10 46.92 -8.96
CA GLU A 141 -23.10 48.38 -8.99
C GLU A 141 -23.41 48.93 -7.59
N ILE A 142 -22.62 49.90 -7.16
CA ILE A 142 -22.78 50.61 -5.90
C ILE A 142 -22.94 52.10 -6.17
N ASN A 143 -23.74 52.79 -5.35
CA ASN A 143 -23.91 54.23 -5.46
C ASN A 143 -23.43 54.89 -4.17
N LEU A 144 -22.26 55.53 -4.23
CA LEU A 144 -21.61 56.16 -3.07
C LEU A 144 -22.07 57.60 -2.89
N LYS A 145 -22.54 57.91 -1.69
CA LYS A 145 -22.84 59.29 -1.25
C LYS A 145 -21.57 59.97 -0.78
N GLU A 146 -21.59 61.30 -0.77
CA GLU A 146 -20.46 62.14 -0.33
C GLU A 146 -20.03 61.84 1.11
N GLY A 147 -18.76 61.44 1.30
CA GLY A 147 -18.19 61.08 2.60
C GLY A 147 -18.68 59.74 3.18
N GLU A 148 -19.35 58.91 2.39
CA GLU A 148 -19.85 57.61 2.82
C GLU A 148 -18.73 56.59 3.04
N GLN A 149 -18.90 55.74 4.05
CA GLN A 149 -18.07 54.55 4.28
C GLN A 149 -18.94 53.31 4.07
N LEU A 150 -18.70 52.56 3.00
CA LEU A 150 -19.47 51.37 2.63
C LEU A 150 -18.69 50.09 2.97
N ASN A 151 -19.34 49.14 3.65
CA ASN A 151 -18.75 47.83 3.93
C ASN A 151 -19.38 46.77 3.03
N ILE A 152 -18.56 45.98 2.35
CA ILE A 152 -18.98 44.93 1.43
C ILE A 152 -18.31 43.62 1.85
N ASP A 153 -19.13 42.62 2.13
CA ASP A 153 -18.66 41.25 2.43
C ASP A 153 -19.20 40.28 1.38
N VAL A 154 -18.30 39.61 0.65
CA VAL A 154 -18.66 38.75 -0.48
C VAL A 154 -18.09 37.35 -0.29
N ARG A 155 -18.97 36.35 -0.33
CA ARG A 155 -18.57 34.94 -0.41
C ARG A 155 -18.64 34.48 -1.86
N LEU A 156 -17.50 34.17 -2.46
CA LEU A 156 -17.46 33.70 -3.83
C LEU A 156 -17.81 32.20 -3.91
N GLU A 157 -18.54 31.82 -4.95
CA GLU A 157 -18.86 30.42 -5.25
C GLU A 157 -17.69 29.72 -5.94
N SER A 158 -17.33 28.52 -5.49
CA SER A 158 -16.22 27.77 -6.08
C SER A 158 -16.65 27.12 -7.39
N LYS A 159 -15.85 27.32 -8.45
CA LYS A 159 -16.07 26.64 -9.74
C LYS A 159 -16.00 25.13 -9.61
N ASN A 160 -15.06 24.62 -8.81
CA ASN A 160 -14.87 23.18 -8.61
C ASN A 160 -16.05 22.54 -7.86
N GLU A 161 -16.57 23.22 -6.82
CA GLU A 161 -17.75 22.74 -6.09
C GLU A 161 -18.96 22.62 -7.02
N LEU A 162 -19.23 23.67 -7.80
CA LEU A 162 -20.33 23.70 -8.75
C LEU A 162 -20.16 22.68 -9.88
N TYR A 163 -18.94 22.49 -10.36
CA TYR A 163 -18.63 21.46 -11.36
C TYR A 163 -18.98 20.07 -10.84
N LEU A 164 -18.50 19.70 -9.65
CA LEU A 164 -18.75 18.38 -9.05
C LEU A 164 -20.24 18.16 -8.74
N ILE A 165 -20.94 19.18 -8.25
CA ILE A 165 -22.40 19.14 -8.06
C ILE A 165 -23.11 18.97 -9.41
N GLY A 166 -22.66 19.68 -10.45
CA GLY A 166 -23.17 19.55 -11.81
C GLY A 166 -22.99 18.14 -12.37
N GLU A 167 -21.82 17.53 -12.17
CA GLU A 167 -21.55 16.14 -12.54
C GLU A 167 -22.48 15.16 -11.80
N ILE A 168 -22.67 15.33 -10.50
CA ILE A 168 -23.59 14.51 -9.69
C ILE A 168 -25.04 14.66 -10.19
N ASN A 169 -25.48 15.89 -10.47
CA ASN A 169 -26.84 16.12 -10.94
C ASN A 169 -27.07 15.55 -12.35
N ALA A 170 -26.07 15.61 -13.21
CA ALA A 170 -26.13 15.05 -14.56
C ALA A 170 -26.05 13.51 -14.55
N ASN A 171 -25.25 12.94 -13.66
CA ASN A 171 -25.09 11.51 -13.47
C ASN A 171 -24.98 11.15 -11.97
N PRO A 172 -26.12 10.89 -11.29
CA PRO A 172 -26.14 10.53 -9.87
C PRO A 172 -25.42 9.21 -9.54
N GLU A 173 -25.04 8.42 -10.56
CA GLU A 173 -24.33 7.14 -10.40
C GLU A 173 -22.81 7.34 -10.46
N ASN A 174 -22.33 8.56 -10.72
CA ASN A 174 -20.91 8.92 -10.74
C ASN A 174 -20.36 9.01 -9.31
N VAL A 175 -20.01 7.85 -8.73
CA VAL A 175 -19.44 7.71 -7.39
C VAL A 175 -18.19 8.59 -7.20
N ARG A 176 -17.39 8.81 -8.25
CA ARG A 176 -16.20 9.64 -8.19
C ARG A 176 -16.48 11.08 -7.78
N ALA A 177 -17.49 11.70 -8.36
CA ALA A 177 -17.82 13.07 -8.05
C ALA A 177 -18.20 13.25 -6.56
N TYR A 178 -18.84 12.24 -5.94
CA TYR A 178 -19.17 12.28 -4.52
C TYR A 178 -17.94 12.26 -3.61
N TYR A 179 -16.96 11.37 -3.81
CA TYR A 179 -15.79 11.35 -2.93
C TYR A 179 -14.88 12.55 -3.15
N GLU A 180 -14.78 13.09 -4.38
CA GLU A 180 -14.03 14.32 -4.66
C GLU A 180 -14.69 15.52 -3.99
N LEU A 181 -16.02 15.62 -4.03
CA LEU A 181 -16.78 16.69 -3.38
C LEU A 181 -16.71 16.58 -1.85
N ALA A 182 -16.81 15.36 -1.31
CA ALA A 182 -16.64 15.13 0.12
C ALA A 182 -15.24 15.55 0.60
N HIS A 183 -14.20 15.22 -0.15
CA HIS A 183 -12.83 15.62 0.17
C HIS A 183 -12.66 17.15 0.10
N PHE A 184 -13.24 17.80 -0.93
CA PHE A 184 -13.28 19.25 -1.04
C PHE A 184 -13.92 19.90 0.20
N TYR A 185 -15.03 19.33 0.69
CA TYR A 185 -15.68 19.80 1.92
C TYR A 185 -14.87 19.54 3.18
N MET A 186 -14.23 18.38 3.30
CA MET A 186 -13.39 18.04 4.46
C MET A 186 -12.23 19.03 4.63
N ILE A 187 -11.48 19.34 3.56
CA ILE A 187 -10.34 20.28 3.63
C ILE A 187 -10.78 21.69 4.08
N ARG A 188 -12.01 22.09 3.77
CA ARG A 188 -12.55 23.42 4.11
C ARG A 188 -13.31 23.46 5.44
N GLY A 189 -13.27 22.40 6.23
CA GLY A 189 -13.95 22.32 7.52
C GLY A 189 -15.49 22.20 7.43
N ARG A 190 -16.03 21.90 6.24
CA ARG A 190 -17.48 21.74 6.00
C ARG A 190 -17.91 20.29 6.23
N TYR A 191 -17.74 19.81 7.46
CA TYR A 191 -17.88 18.37 7.76
C TYR A 191 -19.29 17.81 7.56
N ASP A 192 -20.32 18.60 7.84
CA ASP A 192 -21.71 18.18 7.65
C ASP A 192 -22.02 17.92 6.17
N ASP A 193 -21.55 18.81 5.29
CA ASP A 193 -21.72 18.68 3.85
C ASP A 193 -20.91 17.50 3.32
N ALA A 194 -19.68 17.32 3.81
CA ALA A 194 -18.85 16.17 3.48
C ALA A 194 -19.54 14.84 3.83
N LEU A 195 -20.05 14.69 5.06
CA LEU A 195 -20.68 13.46 5.51
C LEU A 195 -22.00 13.18 4.80
N LYS A 196 -22.80 14.20 4.49
CA LYS A 196 -23.99 14.06 3.63
C LYS A 196 -23.61 13.60 2.22
N THR A 197 -22.54 14.15 1.67
CA THR A 197 -22.04 13.78 0.34
C THR A 197 -21.54 12.33 0.32
N LEU A 198 -20.79 11.91 1.35
CA LEU A 198 -20.37 10.52 1.52
C LEU A 198 -21.57 9.57 1.65
N GLN A 199 -22.63 9.98 2.36
CA GLN A 199 -23.85 9.19 2.46
C GLN A 199 -24.48 8.95 1.09
N ALA A 200 -24.68 10.01 0.30
CA ALA A 200 -25.23 9.90 -1.04
C ALA A 200 -24.32 9.06 -1.95
N GLY A 201 -23.00 9.21 -1.80
CA GLY A 201 -22.02 8.40 -2.52
C GLY A 201 -22.07 6.91 -2.16
N ILE A 202 -22.26 6.55 -0.89
CA ILE A 202 -22.47 5.16 -0.45
C ILE A 202 -23.74 4.58 -1.09
N ASP A 203 -24.81 5.37 -1.18
CA ASP A 203 -26.05 4.94 -1.80
C ASP A 203 -25.86 4.77 -3.33
N ALA A 204 -25.09 5.66 -3.98
CA ALA A 204 -24.72 5.57 -5.40
C ALA A 204 -23.85 4.34 -5.74
N CYS A 205 -23.03 3.86 -4.80
CA CYS A 205 -22.27 2.61 -4.96
C CYS A 205 -23.18 1.38 -5.19
N MET A 206 -24.47 1.44 -4.86
CA MET A 206 -25.40 0.34 -5.13
C MET A 206 -26.02 0.38 -6.53
N SER A 207 -25.66 1.38 -7.34
CA SER A 207 -26.09 1.46 -8.73
C SER A 207 -25.53 0.30 -9.56
N PRO A 208 -26.32 -0.31 -10.46
CA PRO A 208 -25.84 -1.30 -11.42
C PRO A 208 -24.72 -0.79 -12.35
N THR A 209 -24.60 0.52 -12.53
CA THR A 209 -23.63 1.17 -13.43
C THR A 209 -22.39 1.70 -12.68
N ALA A 210 -22.36 1.61 -11.35
CA ALA A 210 -21.26 2.13 -10.55
C ALA A 210 -19.96 1.36 -10.82
N LEU A 211 -18.87 2.10 -11.08
CA LEU A 211 -17.55 1.51 -11.28
C LEU A 211 -16.99 0.99 -9.96
N THR A 212 -16.48 -0.24 -9.95
CA THR A 212 -15.90 -0.84 -8.73
C THR A 212 -14.60 -0.18 -8.31
N SER A 213 -13.85 0.39 -9.24
CA SER A 213 -12.73 1.27 -8.90
C SER A 213 -13.19 2.41 -8.01
N ASP A 214 -14.32 3.03 -8.35
CA ASP A 214 -14.82 4.23 -7.71
C ASP A 214 -15.52 3.88 -6.40
N MET A 215 -16.24 2.76 -6.36
CA MET A 215 -16.76 2.20 -5.10
C MET A 215 -15.62 1.92 -4.12
N ARG A 216 -14.60 1.17 -4.53
CA ARG A 216 -13.43 0.89 -3.68
C ARG A 216 -12.77 2.18 -3.22
N ARG A 217 -12.63 3.15 -4.13
CA ARG A 217 -12.01 4.44 -3.81
C ARG A 217 -12.84 5.22 -2.80
N MET A 218 -14.16 5.25 -2.92
CA MET A 218 -15.07 5.87 -1.95
C MET A 218 -14.83 5.32 -0.53
N TYR A 219 -14.82 4.00 -0.36
CA TYR A 219 -14.59 3.39 0.95
C TYR A 219 -13.18 3.62 1.49
N GLN A 220 -12.16 3.63 0.62
CA GLN A 220 -10.79 4.03 0.99
C GLN A 220 -10.72 5.48 1.46
N GLU A 221 -11.44 6.41 0.81
CA GLU A 221 -11.48 7.79 1.26
C GLU A 221 -12.18 7.94 2.62
N ILE A 222 -13.27 7.20 2.88
CA ILE A 222 -13.91 7.15 4.19
C ILE A 222 -12.92 6.65 5.26
N GLU A 223 -12.16 5.59 4.98
CA GLU A 223 -11.11 5.07 5.87
C GLU A 223 -10.01 6.10 6.13
N ARG A 224 -9.54 6.80 5.09
CA ARG A 224 -8.52 7.86 5.21
C ARG A 224 -8.97 9.02 6.08
N ILE A 225 -10.24 9.43 5.94
CA ILE A 225 -10.85 10.46 6.77
C ILE A 225 -10.92 9.96 8.22
N TYR A 226 -11.37 8.72 8.44
CA TYR A 226 -11.45 8.14 9.79
C TYR A 226 -10.08 8.05 10.48
N THR A 227 -9.07 7.57 9.76
CA THR A 227 -7.70 7.41 10.27
C THR A 227 -6.97 8.73 10.45
N GLY A 228 -7.50 9.83 9.91
CA GLY A 228 -6.90 11.17 10.03
C GLY A 228 -5.66 11.34 9.14
N GLN A 229 -5.55 10.59 8.03
CA GLN A 229 -4.43 10.76 7.09
C GLN A 229 -4.40 12.17 6.47
N PHE A 230 -5.56 12.79 6.33
CA PHE A 230 -5.70 14.17 5.91
C PHE A 230 -5.61 15.11 7.12
N LYS A 231 -4.80 16.18 7.00
CA LYS A 231 -4.77 17.26 8.00
C LYS A 231 -5.94 18.21 7.75
N PHE A 232 -7.10 17.94 8.35
CA PHE A 232 -8.29 18.79 8.21
C PHE A 232 -8.87 19.31 9.54
N GLY A 233 -8.40 18.85 10.70
CA GLY A 233 -8.91 19.31 12.00
C GLY A 233 -8.01 18.96 13.16
N ASP A 234 -8.37 19.44 14.36
CA ASP A 234 -7.73 19.06 15.61
C ASP A 234 -8.21 17.67 16.09
N GLU A 235 -7.61 17.14 17.17
CA GLU A 235 -7.94 15.79 17.65
C GLU A 235 -9.41 15.67 18.14
N ASN A 236 -9.97 16.75 18.67
CA ASN A 236 -11.38 16.78 19.09
C ASN A 236 -12.32 16.65 17.88
N THR A 237 -12.03 17.40 16.81
CA THR A 237 -12.74 17.32 15.54
C THR A 237 -12.63 15.91 14.96
N LEU A 238 -11.42 15.34 14.91
CA LEU A 238 -11.21 13.97 14.40
C LEU A 238 -12.01 12.95 15.21
N LYS A 239 -12.07 13.08 16.55
CA LYS A 239 -12.87 12.20 17.40
C LYS A 239 -14.37 12.29 17.10
N GLU A 240 -14.90 13.49 16.88
CA GLU A 240 -16.29 13.68 16.48
C GLU A 240 -16.58 13.04 15.12
N ILE A 241 -15.72 13.30 14.12
CA ILE A 241 -15.87 12.78 12.76
C ILE A 241 -15.80 11.25 12.75
N ARG A 242 -14.87 10.63 13.50
CA ARG A 242 -14.79 9.17 13.64
C ARG A 242 -16.11 8.58 14.13
N SER A 243 -16.70 9.16 15.19
CA SER A 243 -18.01 8.72 15.72
C SER A 243 -19.13 8.82 14.67
N ARG A 244 -19.15 9.91 13.91
CA ARG A 244 -20.15 10.15 12.87
C ARG A 244 -19.98 9.23 11.66
N ILE A 245 -18.76 8.86 11.28
CA ILE A 245 -18.48 7.88 10.22
C ILE A 245 -18.97 6.49 10.62
N LEU A 246 -18.75 6.07 11.86
CA LEU A 246 -19.26 4.78 12.34
C LEU A 246 -20.79 4.73 12.23
N LYS A 247 -21.47 5.79 12.69
CA LYS A 247 -22.93 5.93 12.57
C LYS A 247 -23.40 5.96 11.11
N LEU A 248 -22.68 6.67 10.24
CA LEU A 248 -22.95 6.73 8.80
C LEU A 248 -22.98 5.33 8.17
N LEU A 249 -21.98 4.50 8.49
CA LEU A 249 -21.90 3.12 7.99
C LEU A 249 -22.99 2.23 8.59
N GLU A 250 -23.30 2.35 9.89
CA GLU A 250 -24.40 1.63 10.53
C GLU A 250 -25.77 1.95 9.91
N GLU A 251 -26.03 3.22 9.62
CA GLU A 251 -27.24 3.63 8.92
C GLU A 251 -27.24 3.15 7.47
N GLY A 252 -26.08 3.18 6.80
CA GLY A 252 -25.89 2.60 5.47
C GLY A 252 -26.24 1.11 5.42
N ILE A 253 -25.85 0.33 6.44
CA ILE A 253 -26.24 -1.08 6.58
C ILE A 253 -27.76 -1.23 6.69
N LYS A 254 -28.44 -0.40 7.48
CA LYS A 254 -29.90 -0.47 7.64
C LYS A 254 -30.63 -0.12 6.34
N ARG A 255 -30.17 0.92 5.63
CA ARG A 255 -30.75 1.35 4.34
C ARG A 255 -30.48 0.35 3.22
N THR A 256 -29.25 -0.16 3.16
CA THR A 256 -28.77 -1.04 2.08
C THR A 256 -28.09 -2.30 2.64
N PRO A 257 -28.86 -3.27 3.19
CA PRO A 257 -28.26 -4.48 3.80
C PRO A 257 -27.45 -5.37 2.84
N ARG A 258 -27.55 -5.14 1.53
CA ARG A 258 -26.75 -5.85 0.52
C ARG A 258 -25.42 -5.18 0.20
N ASN A 259 -25.21 -3.95 0.66
CA ASN A 259 -23.95 -3.25 0.47
C ASN A 259 -22.91 -3.82 1.42
N HIS A 260 -22.20 -4.84 0.94
CA HIS A 260 -21.22 -5.59 1.72
C HIS A 260 -20.05 -4.71 2.22
N TYR A 261 -19.68 -3.67 1.48
CA TYR A 261 -18.59 -2.76 1.86
C TYR A 261 -18.86 -2.03 3.18
N ASN A 262 -20.12 -1.69 3.48
CA ASN A 262 -20.48 -1.06 4.75
C ASN A 262 -20.15 -1.96 5.94
N TYR A 263 -20.43 -3.27 5.82
CA TYR A 263 -20.12 -4.23 6.88
C TYR A 263 -18.62 -4.42 7.06
N VAL A 264 -17.89 -4.57 5.95
CA VAL A 264 -16.43 -4.81 5.97
C VAL A 264 -15.72 -3.61 6.60
N LEU A 265 -15.93 -2.41 6.07
CA LEU A 265 -15.25 -1.22 6.59
C LEU A 265 -15.64 -0.97 8.06
N LEU A 266 -16.92 -1.06 8.41
CA LEU A 266 -17.34 -0.85 9.81
C LEU A 266 -16.69 -1.86 10.77
N ALA A 267 -16.61 -3.13 10.37
CA ALA A 267 -15.98 -4.16 11.18
C ALA A 267 -14.46 -3.95 11.34
N GLU A 268 -13.79 -3.42 10.32
CA GLU A 268 -12.37 -3.05 10.37
C GLU A 268 -12.13 -1.84 11.30
N LEU A 269 -12.98 -0.81 11.21
CA LEU A 269 -12.86 0.41 12.03
C LEU A 269 -13.17 0.19 13.51
N LEU A 270 -14.02 -0.77 13.86
CA LEU A 270 -14.40 -1.09 15.26
C LEU A 270 -13.40 -2.01 15.99
N ASP A 271 -12.20 -2.21 15.42
CA ASP A 271 -11.04 -2.87 16.03
C ASP A 271 -11.29 -4.30 16.55
N ASN A 272 -11.50 -5.24 15.61
CA ASN A 272 -11.30 -6.70 15.80
C ASN A 272 -11.81 -7.29 17.13
N ASN A 273 -13.00 -6.90 17.57
CA ASN A 273 -13.68 -7.42 18.76
C ASN A 273 -14.94 -8.23 18.38
N GLU A 274 -15.69 -8.71 19.37
CA GLU A 274 -16.94 -9.48 19.17
C GLU A 274 -17.92 -8.77 18.22
N ARG A 275 -17.92 -7.44 18.23
CA ARG A 275 -18.73 -6.62 17.32
C ARG A 275 -18.42 -6.84 15.84
N ALA A 276 -17.16 -7.09 15.47
CA ALA A 276 -16.79 -7.38 14.08
C ALA A 276 -17.38 -8.72 13.62
N LEU A 277 -17.38 -9.74 14.50
CA LEU A 277 -18.01 -11.02 14.21
C LEU A 277 -19.52 -10.86 14.00
N GLU A 278 -20.20 -10.12 14.87
CA GLU A 278 -21.64 -9.84 14.73
C GLU A 278 -21.95 -9.19 13.38
N LEU A 279 -21.14 -8.22 12.95
CA LEU A 279 -21.30 -7.54 11.66
C LEU A 279 -21.14 -8.51 10.48
N TYR A 280 -20.16 -9.40 10.50
CA TYR A 280 -20.00 -10.40 9.45
C TYR A 280 -21.13 -11.44 9.44
N GLU A 281 -21.63 -11.86 10.61
CA GLU A 281 -22.80 -12.74 10.70
C GLU A 281 -24.09 -12.06 10.22
N MET A 282 -24.24 -10.76 10.49
CA MET A 282 -25.33 -9.96 9.93
C MET A 282 -25.24 -9.86 8.40
N ALA A 283 -24.04 -9.62 7.86
CA ALA A 283 -23.81 -9.56 6.42
C ALA A 283 -24.16 -10.89 5.75
N LEU A 284 -23.71 -12.01 6.33
CA LEU A 284 -23.99 -13.36 5.83
C LEU A 284 -25.49 -13.65 5.70
N LYS A 285 -26.31 -13.20 6.67
CA LYS A 285 -27.77 -13.31 6.61
C LYS A 285 -28.39 -12.42 5.52
N ALA A 286 -27.77 -11.27 5.23
CA ALA A 286 -28.27 -10.32 4.25
C ALA A 286 -27.88 -10.66 2.78
N MET A 287 -26.81 -11.44 2.58
CA MET A 287 -26.34 -11.84 1.25
C MET A 287 -27.27 -12.84 0.55
N ARG A 288 -27.48 -12.66 -0.76
CA ARG A 288 -28.33 -13.53 -1.59
C ARG A 288 -27.57 -14.60 -2.36
N THR A 289 -26.38 -14.27 -2.87
CA THR A 289 -25.59 -15.20 -3.68
C THR A 289 -24.74 -16.11 -2.80
N GLU A 290 -24.53 -17.34 -3.25
CA GLU A 290 -23.71 -18.30 -2.51
C GLU A 290 -22.26 -17.83 -2.39
N ARG A 291 -21.74 -17.19 -3.43
CA ARG A 291 -20.39 -16.59 -3.45
C ARG A 291 -20.23 -15.52 -2.36
N ALA A 292 -21.19 -14.60 -2.24
CA ALA A 292 -21.12 -13.55 -1.21
C ALA A 292 -21.30 -14.10 0.20
N LYS A 293 -22.16 -15.11 0.39
CA LYS A 293 -22.29 -15.81 1.68
C LYS A 293 -20.97 -16.47 2.06
N SER A 294 -20.37 -17.22 1.14
CA SER A 294 -19.08 -17.89 1.37
C SER A 294 -17.98 -16.90 1.73
N TYR A 295 -17.90 -15.74 1.06
CA TYR A 295 -16.96 -14.67 1.41
C TYR A 295 -17.08 -14.24 2.88
N PHE A 296 -18.31 -13.98 3.35
CA PHE A 296 -18.56 -13.59 4.74
C PHE A 296 -18.41 -14.73 5.74
N GLU A 297 -18.65 -15.99 5.37
CA GLU A 297 -18.31 -17.15 6.22
C GLU A 297 -16.82 -17.14 6.54
N VAL A 298 -15.98 -16.85 5.54
CA VAL A 298 -14.54 -16.82 5.79
C VAL A 298 -14.15 -15.61 6.64
N LEU A 299 -14.79 -14.45 6.47
CA LEU A 299 -14.53 -13.28 7.34
C LEU A 299 -14.97 -13.52 8.79
N ALA A 300 -16.16 -14.07 8.99
CA ALA A 300 -16.72 -14.41 10.30
C ALA A 300 -15.87 -15.46 11.02
N SER A 301 -15.55 -16.57 10.35
CA SER A 301 -14.66 -17.60 10.91
C SER A 301 -13.27 -17.06 11.25
N SER A 302 -12.70 -16.17 10.42
CA SER A 302 -11.42 -15.53 10.70
C SER A 302 -11.50 -14.58 11.91
N ALA A 303 -12.59 -13.81 12.05
CA ALA A 303 -12.81 -12.92 13.19
C ALA A 303 -12.92 -13.73 14.49
N LEU A 304 -13.68 -14.82 14.48
CA LEU A 304 -13.83 -15.72 15.62
C LEU A 304 -12.50 -16.40 15.99
N TYR A 305 -11.70 -16.83 15.02
CA TYR A 305 -10.34 -17.34 15.26
C TYR A 305 -9.40 -16.29 15.86
N ARG A 306 -9.49 -15.02 15.42
CA ARG A 306 -8.73 -13.90 16.02
C ARG A 306 -9.14 -13.66 17.47
N LEU A 307 -10.43 -13.73 17.79
CA LEU A 307 -10.90 -13.64 19.19
C LEU A 307 -10.34 -14.78 20.04
N ALA A 308 -10.33 -16.01 19.51
CA ALA A 308 -9.71 -17.14 20.20
C ALA A 308 -8.21 -16.92 20.45
N THR A 309 -7.49 -16.39 19.46
CA THR A 309 -6.06 -16.09 19.59
C THR A 309 -5.79 -15.01 20.63
N LYS A 310 -6.57 -13.91 20.64
CA LYS A 310 -6.51 -12.88 21.69
C LYS A 310 -6.80 -13.46 23.09
N ALA A 311 -7.76 -14.38 23.20
CA ALA A 311 -8.04 -15.07 24.46
C ALA A 311 -6.84 -15.92 24.91
N LEU A 312 -6.14 -16.60 23.99
CA LEU A 312 -4.90 -17.33 24.29
C LEU A 312 -3.76 -16.41 24.76
N GLU A 313 -3.59 -15.24 24.12
CA GLU A 313 -2.59 -14.24 24.53
C GLU A 313 -2.85 -13.72 25.95
N ARG A 314 -4.13 -13.62 26.34
CA ARG A 314 -4.56 -13.28 27.70
C ARG A 314 -4.59 -14.47 28.66
N ASN A 315 -4.17 -15.65 28.20
CA ASN A 315 -4.21 -16.91 28.95
C ASN A 315 -5.63 -17.35 29.40
N GLU A 316 -6.67 -16.89 28.73
CA GLU A 316 -8.07 -17.27 28.94
C GLU A 316 -8.39 -18.61 28.23
N LEU A 317 -7.72 -19.70 28.65
CA LEU A 317 -7.72 -20.99 27.92
C LEU A 317 -9.12 -21.56 27.67
N THR A 318 -10.02 -21.54 28.67
CA THR A 318 -11.39 -22.05 28.52
C THR A 318 -12.18 -21.29 27.46
N ARG A 319 -12.05 -19.96 27.45
CA ARG A 319 -12.72 -19.11 26.46
C ARG A 319 -12.13 -19.35 25.07
N ALA A 320 -10.81 -19.41 24.96
CA ALA A 320 -10.14 -19.69 23.70
C ALA A 320 -10.59 -21.01 23.09
N ILE A 321 -10.65 -22.08 23.89
CA ILE A 321 -11.13 -23.40 23.45
C ILE A 321 -12.57 -23.32 22.96
N ALA A 322 -13.46 -22.67 23.71
CA ALA A 322 -14.86 -22.51 23.31
C ALA A 322 -14.98 -21.77 21.95
N LEU A 323 -14.20 -20.72 21.75
CA LEU A 323 -14.18 -19.96 20.50
C LEU A 323 -13.61 -20.80 19.34
N LEU A 324 -12.51 -21.55 19.55
CA LEU A 324 -11.94 -22.44 18.52
C LEU A 324 -12.92 -23.54 18.10
N GLU A 325 -13.59 -24.18 19.06
CA GLU A 325 -14.64 -25.15 18.77
C GLU A 325 -15.81 -24.54 18.02
N GLU A 326 -16.18 -23.30 18.35
CA GLU A 326 -17.22 -22.58 17.65
C GLU A 326 -16.86 -22.30 16.19
N VAL A 327 -15.59 -21.98 15.88
CA VAL A 327 -15.11 -21.82 14.49
C VAL A 327 -15.41 -23.09 13.70
N VAL A 328 -14.97 -24.25 14.22
CA VAL A 328 -15.11 -25.53 13.52
C VAL A 328 -16.57 -25.94 13.39
N ARG A 329 -17.39 -25.70 14.42
CA ARG A 329 -18.81 -26.05 14.42
C ARG A 329 -19.64 -25.20 13.46
N LYS A 330 -19.44 -23.86 13.47
CA LYS A 330 -20.21 -22.94 12.63
C LYS A 330 -19.73 -22.93 11.19
N TYR A 331 -18.43 -23.07 10.96
CA TYR A 331 -17.81 -22.87 9.65
C TYR A 331 -16.90 -24.05 9.25
N PRO A 332 -17.40 -25.30 9.25
CA PRO A 332 -16.56 -26.49 9.07
C PRO A 332 -15.80 -26.57 7.73
N LYS A 333 -16.19 -25.78 6.72
CA LYS A 333 -15.51 -25.72 5.41
C LYS A 333 -14.53 -24.54 5.30
N ALA A 334 -14.52 -23.62 6.27
CA ALA A 334 -13.67 -22.45 6.23
C ALA A 334 -12.22 -22.79 6.58
N TYR A 335 -11.27 -22.09 5.94
CA TYR A 335 -9.84 -22.28 6.21
C TYR A 335 -9.48 -22.08 7.69
N ALA A 336 -10.11 -21.10 8.34
CA ALA A 336 -9.90 -20.83 9.77
C ALA A 336 -10.26 -22.03 10.67
N SER A 337 -11.13 -22.95 10.24
CA SER A 337 -11.48 -24.15 10.99
C SER A 337 -10.36 -25.19 11.01
N ARG A 338 -9.55 -25.23 9.96
CA ARG A 338 -8.34 -26.06 9.90
C ARG A 338 -7.31 -25.58 10.91
N ASP A 339 -7.04 -24.27 10.86
CA ASP A 339 -6.14 -23.61 11.81
C ASP A 339 -6.67 -23.70 13.24
N ALA A 340 -8.00 -23.62 13.42
CA ALA A 340 -8.62 -23.74 14.73
C ALA A 340 -8.40 -25.11 15.36
N LEU A 341 -8.56 -26.21 14.61
CA LEU A 341 -8.28 -27.56 15.13
C LEU A 341 -6.80 -27.76 15.47
N LEU A 342 -5.88 -27.30 14.63
CA LEU A 342 -4.45 -27.41 14.92
C LEU A 342 -4.06 -26.57 16.15
N LYS A 343 -4.62 -25.37 16.27
CA LYS A 343 -4.43 -24.50 17.44
C LYS A 343 -5.02 -25.11 18.70
N LEU A 344 -6.19 -25.74 18.59
CA LEU A 344 -6.86 -26.43 19.69
C LEU A 344 -6.04 -27.63 20.17
N ALA A 345 -5.51 -28.42 19.23
CA ALA A 345 -4.62 -29.53 19.54
C ALA A 345 -3.33 -29.06 20.22
N ASP A 346 -2.73 -27.96 19.76
CA ASP A 346 -1.57 -27.32 20.40
C ASP A 346 -1.88 -26.85 21.83
N VAL A 347 -3.04 -26.23 22.05
CA VAL A 347 -3.49 -25.83 23.40
C VAL A 347 -3.59 -27.05 24.31
N TYR A 348 -4.20 -28.15 23.85
CA TYR A 348 -4.28 -29.37 24.64
C TYR A 348 -2.91 -29.98 24.90
N ALA A 349 -2.06 -30.13 23.87
CA ALA A 349 -0.75 -30.77 23.99
C ALA A 349 0.23 -29.96 24.85
N ASN A 350 0.28 -28.64 24.65
CA ASN A 350 1.38 -27.81 25.16
C ASN A 350 1.01 -26.94 26.35
N ARG A 351 -0.24 -26.44 26.42
CA ARG A 351 -0.69 -25.56 27.52
C ARG A 351 -1.35 -26.37 28.64
N LEU A 352 -2.31 -27.22 28.28
CA LEU A 352 -3.06 -28.03 29.25
C LEU A 352 -2.37 -29.38 29.57
N LYS A 353 -1.43 -29.81 28.72
CA LYS A 353 -0.78 -31.12 28.80
C LYS A 353 -1.78 -32.29 28.81
N ASP A 354 -2.94 -32.10 28.17
CA ASP A 354 -3.96 -33.13 27.97
C ASP A 354 -3.66 -33.87 26.66
N ALA A 355 -2.80 -34.89 26.76
CA ALA A 355 -2.33 -35.66 25.62
C ALA A 355 -3.47 -36.38 24.87
N ARG A 356 -4.51 -36.84 25.57
CA ARG A 356 -5.62 -37.57 24.93
C ARG A 356 -6.49 -36.64 24.10
N LYS A 357 -6.87 -35.47 24.63
CA LYS A 357 -7.62 -34.48 23.85
C LYS A 357 -6.83 -33.92 22.67
N ALA A 358 -5.51 -33.77 22.81
CA ALA A 358 -4.67 -33.36 21.71
C ALA A 358 -4.74 -34.36 20.54
N ILE A 359 -4.61 -35.66 20.85
CA ILE A 359 -4.75 -36.74 19.87
C ILE A 359 -6.14 -36.75 19.22
N GLU A 360 -7.21 -36.73 20.02
CA GLU A 360 -8.59 -36.68 19.51
C GLU A 360 -8.80 -35.49 18.54
N THR A 361 -8.20 -34.35 18.85
CA THR A 361 -8.29 -33.15 18.02
C THR A 361 -7.50 -33.29 16.71
N TRP A 362 -6.29 -33.85 16.73
CA TRP A 362 -5.53 -34.15 15.51
C TRP A 362 -6.22 -35.21 14.65
N GLU A 363 -6.81 -36.25 15.24
CA GLU A 363 -7.59 -37.26 14.51
C GLU A 363 -8.81 -36.62 13.83
N ARG A 364 -9.54 -35.75 14.54
CA ARG A 364 -10.64 -34.98 13.97
C ARG A 364 -10.19 -34.07 12.83
N PHE A 365 -9.01 -33.44 12.94
CA PHE A 365 -8.44 -32.64 11.86
C PHE A 365 -8.19 -33.47 10.61
N ILE A 366 -7.54 -34.62 10.76
CA ILE A 366 -7.25 -35.53 9.65
C ILE A 366 -8.54 -36.08 9.02
N GLN A 367 -9.55 -36.40 9.83
CA GLN A 367 -10.82 -36.91 9.33
C GLN A 367 -11.61 -35.85 8.55
N LEU A 368 -11.63 -34.61 9.02
CA LEU A 368 -12.39 -33.53 8.38
C LEU A 368 -11.67 -32.94 7.17
N TYR A 369 -10.33 -33.00 7.13
CA TYR A 369 -9.51 -32.39 6.10
C TYR A 369 -8.43 -33.35 5.57
N PRO A 370 -8.78 -34.52 5.03
CA PRO A 370 -7.82 -35.56 4.64
C PRO A 370 -6.83 -35.10 3.56
N ASP A 371 -7.19 -34.10 2.76
CA ASP A 371 -6.35 -33.53 1.69
C ASP A 371 -5.46 -32.35 2.15
N ASP A 372 -5.43 -32.02 3.46
CA ASP A 372 -4.60 -30.93 3.96
C ASP A 372 -3.13 -31.39 4.13
N ASP A 373 -2.18 -30.62 3.61
CA ASP A 373 -0.75 -30.97 3.61
C ASP A 373 -0.14 -31.11 5.02
N ARG A 374 -0.85 -30.65 6.05
CA ARG A 374 -0.45 -30.78 7.46
C ARG A 374 -0.94 -32.09 8.10
N CYS A 375 -1.74 -32.92 7.41
CA CYS A 375 -2.16 -34.24 7.89
C CYS A 375 -1.00 -35.17 8.24
N PRO A 376 0.08 -35.28 7.44
CA PRO A 376 1.29 -36.00 7.83
C PRO A 376 1.87 -35.51 9.16
N THR A 377 1.99 -34.20 9.34
CA THR A 377 2.51 -33.61 10.59
C THR A 377 1.59 -33.91 11.78
N ALA A 378 0.28 -33.79 11.61
CA ALA A 378 -0.70 -34.14 12.65
C ALA A 378 -0.59 -35.63 13.04
N ARG A 379 -0.40 -36.53 12.08
CA ARG A 379 -0.18 -37.96 12.32
C ARG A 379 1.10 -38.21 13.11
N LEU A 380 2.20 -37.54 12.76
CA LEU A 380 3.45 -37.65 13.53
C LEU A 380 3.30 -37.11 14.94
N ASN A 381 2.59 -36.00 15.14
CA ASN A 381 2.32 -35.47 16.47
C ASN A 381 1.53 -36.48 17.33
N ILE A 382 0.58 -37.21 16.74
CA ILE A 382 -0.14 -38.30 17.42
C ILE A 382 0.86 -39.40 17.84
N ALA A 383 1.71 -39.87 16.92
CA ALA A 383 2.70 -40.91 17.19
C ALA A 383 3.70 -40.50 18.29
N ASP A 384 4.24 -39.28 18.19
CA ASP A 384 5.15 -38.67 19.17
C ASP A 384 4.48 -38.51 20.54
N THR A 385 3.19 -38.15 20.57
CA THR A 385 2.44 -38.00 21.82
C THR A 385 2.23 -39.36 22.50
N TYR A 386 1.92 -40.41 21.74
CA TYR A 386 1.87 -41.78 22.28
C TYR A 386 3.21 -42.21 22.85
N ALA A 387 4.31 -42.00 22.11
CA ALA A 387 5.65 -42.41 22.53
C ALA A 387 6.14 -41.66 23.77
N ASN A 388 6.03 -40.32 23.76
CA ASN A 388 6.74 -39.47 24.71
C ASN A 388 5.88 -39.04 25.90
N SER A 389 4.58 -38.81 25.69
CA SER A 389 3.68 -38.28 26.73
C SER A 389 2.87 -39.37 27.42
N LEU A 390 2.42 -40.38 26.68
CA LEU A 390 1.60 -41.47 27.21
C LEU A 390 2.38 -42.76 27.48
N SER A 391 3.59 -42.91 26.92
CA SER A 391 4.36 -44.16 26.96
C SER A 391 3.58 -45.37 26.40
N GLU A 392 2.61 -45.13 25.52
CA GLU A 392 1.79 -46.17 24.84
C GLU A 392 2.53 -46.59 23.55
N TYR A 393 3.65 -47.31 23.71
CA TYR A 393 4.62 -47.57 22.64
C TYR A 393 4.05 -48.38 21.48
N GLU A 394 3.16 -49.35 21.73
CA GLU A 394 2.53 -50.16 20.68
C GLU A 394 1.69 -49.29 19.74
N ARG A 395 0.97 -48.30 20.30
CA ARG A 395 0.19 -47.36 19.51
C ARG A 395 1.09 -46.39 18.76
N ALA A 396 2.16 -45.91 19.39
CA ALA A 396 3.14 -45.07 18.71
C ALA A 396 3.75 -45.79 17.49
N ILE A 397 4.13 -47.05 17.64
CA ILE A 397 4.64 -47.90 16.56
C ILE A 397 3.62 -48.04 15.44
N ALA A 398 2.35 -48.31 15.77
CA ALA A 398 1.28 -48.43 14.78
C ALA A 398 1.11 -47.12 13.98
N GLU A 399 1.16 -45.97 14.65
CA GLU A 399 1.04 -44.65 14.01
C GLU A 399 2.25 -44.29 13.15
N TYR A 400 3.48 -44.57 13.59
CA TYR A 400 4.67 -44.39 12.76
C TYR A 400 4.65 -45.28 11.51
N ARG A 401 4.23 -46.54 11.64
CA ARG A 401 4.09 -47.44 10.48
C ARG A 401 3.01 -46.96 9.52
N ARG A 402 1.88 -46.51 10.05
CA ARG A 402 0.80 -45.90 9.25
C ARG A 402 1.32 -44.67 8.51
N TYR A 403 2.10 -43.81 9.16
CA TYR A 403 2.74 -42.68 8.50
C TYR A 403 3.62 -43.11 7.32
N LEU A 404 4.52 -44.08 7.54
CA LEU A 404 5.43 -44.58 6.51
C LEU A 404 4.69 -45.27 5.34
N GLN A 405 3.52 -45.83 5.60
CA GLN A 405 2.66 -46.46 4.60
C GLN A 405 1.84 -45.43 3.81
N ASP A 406 1.25 -44.46 4.50
CA ASP A 406 0.33 -43.47 3.90
C ASP A 406 1.09 -42.36 3.18
N TYR A 407 2.33 -42.06 3.60
CA TYR A 407 3.14 -40.97 3.08
C TYR A 407 4.58 -41.40 2.72
N PRO A 408 4.77 -42.46 1.90
CA PRO A 408 6.08 -43.02 1.58
C PRO A 408 6.99 -42.05 0.80
N GLU A 409 6.42 -40.99 0.22
CA GLU A 409 7.11 -39.97 -0.57
C GLU A 409 7.68 -38.82 0.25
N LYS A 410 7.40 -38.74 1.57
CA LYS A 410 7.84 -37.62 2.39
C LYS A 410 9.33 -37.73 2.76
N ASP A 411 10.05 -36.63 2.58
CA ASP A 411 11.51 -36.56 2.81
C ASP A 411 11.94 -36.89 4.25
N ASN A 412 11.02 -36.79 5.21
CA ASN A 412 11.27 -37.08 6.62
C ASN A 412 11.05 -38.56 6.99
N CYS A 413 10.69 -39.45 6.05
CA CYS A 413 10.54 -40.88 6.33
C CYS A 413 11.78 -41.55 6.98
N PRO A 414 13.04 -41.23 6.58
CA PRO A 414 14.23 -41.72 7.30
C PRO A 414 14.21 -41.33 8.79
N SER A 415 13.83 -40.09 9.09
CA SER A 415 13.71 -39.60 10.48
C SER A 415 12.62 -40.34 11.25
N VAL A 416 11.54 -40.75 10.59
CA VAL A 416 10.46 -41.55 11.21
C VAL A 416 10.95 -42.97 11.51
N HIS A 417 11.72 -43.60 10.63
CA HIS A 417 12.40 -44.87 10.94
C HIS A 417 13.36 -44.73 12.12
N VAL A 418 14.11 -43.63 12.23
CA VAL A 418 14.98 -43.37 13.41
C VAL A 418 14.14 -43.30 14.69
N LYS A 419 13.02 -42.57 14.68
CA LYS A 419 12.11 -42.50 15.85
C LYS A 419 11.58 -43.89 16.22
N LEU A 420 11.18 -44.69 15.22
CA LEU A 420 10.71 -46.04 15.42
C LEU A 420 11.80 -46.96 16.00
N ALA A 421 13.02 -46.88 15.47
CA ALA A 421 14.19 -47.61 15.96
C ALA A 421 14.53 -47.22 17.42
N GLN A 422 14.40 -45.94 17.77
CA GLN A 422 14.61 -45.45 19.14
C GLN A 422 13.56 -46.00 20.11
N VAL A 423 12.28 -46.08 19.70
CA VAL A 423 11.22 -46.71 20.52
C VAL A 423 11.56 -48.19 20.77
N TYR A 424 11.98 -48.93 19.74
CA TYR A 424 12.43 -50.32 19.90
C TYR A 424 13.65 -50.43 20.82
N HIS A 425 14.68 -49.60 20.61
CA HIS A 425 15.94 -49.67 21.33
C HIS A 425 15.81 -49.27 22.81
N GLN A 426 15.20 -48.11 23.07
CA GLN A 426 15.23 -47.49 24.40
C GLN A 426 14.05 -47.93 25.25
N ALA A 427 12.83 -47.90 24.70
CA ALA A 427 11.61 -48.18 25.47
C ALA A 427 11.36 -49.70 25.59
N LEU A 428 11.43 -50.42 24.46
CA LEU A 428 11.15 -51.86 24.44
C LEU A 428 12.40 -52.74 24.68
N LYS A 429 13.61 -52.16 24.63
CA LYS A 429 14.89 -52.88 24.69
C LYS A 429 15.02 -54.00 23.66
N ASP A 430 14.29 -53.88 22.55
CA ASP A 430 14.33 -54.80 21.43
C ASP A 430 15.42 -54.35 20.44
N LEU A 431 16.64 -54.86 20.67
CA LEU A 431 17.79 -54.58 19.83
C LEU A 431 17.59 -55.08 18.39
N LYS A 432 16.86 -56.19 18.19
CA LYS A 432 16.61 -56.75 16.85
C LYS A 432 15.63 -55.89 16.08
N GLY A 433 14.55 -55.44 16.73
CA GLY A 433 13.60 -54.49 16.16
C GLY A 433 14.28 -53.18 15.77
N ALA A 434 15.10 -52.62 16.66
CA ALA A 434 15.86 -51.39 16.38
C ALA A 434 16.83 -51.55 15.20
N LEU A 435 17.59 -52.66 15.16
CA LEU A 435 18.51 -52.96 14.08
C LEU A 435 17.78 -53.06 12.74
N LYS A 436 16.64 -53.75 12.69
CA LYS A 436 15.82 -53.90 11.48
C LYS A 436 15.39 -52.54 10.91
N GLU A 437 14.96 -51.61 11.76
CA GLU A 437 14.53 -50.28 11.31
C GLU A 437 15.71 -49.42 10.82
N TYR A 438 16.88 -49.48 11.48
CA TYR A 438 18.07 -48.79 11.00
C TYR A 438 18.61 -49.38 9.68
N GLU A 439 18.58 -50.69 9.51
CA GLU A 439 18.96 -51.36 8.25
C GLU A 439 18.02 -51.00 7.10
N ALA A 440 16.71 -50.87 7.38
CA ALA A 440 15.75 -50.38 6.39
C ALA A 440 16.15 -48.99 5.88
N ILE A 441 16.70 -48.11 6.71
CA ILE A 441 17.18 -46.80 6.27
C ILE A 441 18.32 -46.94 5.26
N LEU A 442 19.30 -47.81 5.54
CA LEU A 442 20.43 -48.03 4.63
C LEU A 442 19.98 -48.55 3.26
N GLN A 443 18.92 -49.37 3.23
CA GLN A 443 18.39 -49.99 2.00
C GLN A 443 17.50 -49.03 1.21
N LEU A 444 16.59 -48.34 1.89
CA LEU A 444 15.55 -47.53 1.26
C LEU A 444 16.01 -46.10 0.97
N TYR A 445 16.93 -45.57 1.77
CA TYR A 445 17.39 -44.18 1.69
C TYR A 445 18.92 -44.11 1.65
N PRO A 446 19.56 -44.72 0.64
CA PRO A 446 21.01 -44.81 0.56
C PRO A 446 21.69 -43.45 0.38
N ASP A 447 20.98 -42.37 0.07
CA ASP A 447 21.58 -41.03 -0.12
C ASP A 447 21.22 -40.04 1.01
N TRP A 448 20.60 -40.50 2.11
CA TRP A 448 20.20 -39.61 3.20
C TRP A 448 21.40 -39.08 4.01
N ASP A 449 21.44 -37.78 4.29
CA ASP A 449 22.56 -37.13 5.01
C ASP A 449 22.82 -37.73 6.40
N GLY A 450 21.78 -38.26 7.05
CA GLY A 450 21.86 -38.86 8.39
C GLY A 450 22.50 -40.25 8.45
N LEU A 451 22.96 -40.82 7.33
CA LEU A 451 23.49 -42.18 7.26
C LEU A 451 24.74 -42.41 8.13
N ALA A 452 25.55 -41.37 8.36
CA ALA A 452 26.70 -41.48 9.26
C ALA A 452 26.25 -41.85 10.70
N GLY A 453 25.17 -41.22 11.18
CA GLY A 453 24.55 -41.53 12.47
C GLY A 453 23.95 -42.93 12.52
N VAL A 454 23.30 -43.36 11.42
CA VAL A 454 22.70 -44.71 11.30
C VAL A 454 23.77 -45.79 11.34
N LEU A 455 24.85 -45.66 10.56
CA LEU A 455 25.95 -46.64 10.56
C LEU A 455 26.60 -46.75 11.94
N LYS A 456 26.77 -45.62 12.64
CA LYS A 456 27.25 -45.63 14.02
C LYS A 456 26.28 -46.34 14.96
N ALA A 457 24.98 -46.03 14.88
CA ALA A 457 23.95 -46.65 15.72
C ALA A 457 23.88 -48.17 15.51
N ILE A 458 23.98 -48.64 14.26
CA ILE A 458 24.06 -50.07 13.93
C ILE A 458 25.30 -50.71 14.58
N GLY A 459 26.47 -50.10 14.43
CA GLY A 459 27.70 -50.59 15.07
C GLY A 459 27.58 -50.66 16.59
N ASP A 460 27.02 -49.63 17.22
CA ASP A 460 26.80 -49.56 18.67
C ASP A 460 25.82 -50.66 19.15
N ILE A 461 24.73 -50.91 18.41
CA ILE A 461 23.76 -51.98 18.71
C ILE A 461 24.41 -53.36 18.53
N LEU A 462 25.19 -53.58 17.48
CA LEU A 462 25.91 -54.85 17.26
C LEU A 462 26.91 -55.12 18.38
N LEU A 463 27.61 -54.09 18.87
CA LEU A 463 28.45 -54.22 20.07
C LEU A 463 27.63 -54.61 21.31
N GLN A 464 26.47 -54.00 21.53
CA GLN A 464 25.57 -54.37 22.64
C GLN A 464 25.08 -55.83 22.53
N MET A 465 24.93 -56.35 21.31
CA MET A 465 24.58 -57.74 21.03
C MET A 465 25.76 -58.72 21.11
N GLY A 466 26.99 -58.24 21.31
CA GLY A 466 28.21 -59.06 21.36
C GLY A 466 28.82 -59.39 19.98
N GLU A 467 28.28 -58.83 18.90
CA GLU A 467 28.65 -59.09 17.50
C GLU A 467 29.80 -58.15 17.08
N LYS A 468 30.95 -58.29 17.75
CA LYS A 468 32.08 -57.35 17.64
C LYS A 468 32.63 -57.22 16.22
N GLU A 469 32.79 -58.33 15.50
CA GLU A 469 33.35 -58.30 14.14
C GLU A 469 32.46 -57.51 13.18
N LYS A 470 31.15 -57.75 13.21
CA LYS A 470 30.16 -57.02 12.40
C LYS A 470 30.09 -55.54 12.75
N ALA A 471 30.25 -55.20 14.03
CA ALA A 471 30.32 -53.80 14.46
C ALA A 471 31.55 -53.09 13.87
N GLU A 472 32.72 -53.74 13.88
CA GLU A 472 33.95 -53.21 13.28
C GLU A 472 33.82 -53.00 11.77
N GLU A 473 33.18 -53.93 11.06
CA GLU A 473 32.87 -53.77 9.64
C GLU A 473 32.04 -52.52 9.37
N LYS A 474 31.01 -52.26 10.19
CA LYS A 474 30.13 -51.09 10.05
C LYS A 474 30.83 -49.78 10.38
N TYR A 475 31.71 -49.77 11.38
CA TYR A 475 32.56 -48.60 11.66
C TYR A 475 33.56 -48.33 10.54
N ALA A 476 34.15 -49.37 9.95
CA ALA A 476 35.05 -49.22 8.80
C ALA A 476 34.30 -48.65 7.57
N GLU A 477 33.07 -49.10 7.34
CA GLU A 477 32.18 -48.55 6.31
C GLU A 477 31.91 -47.05 6.55
N LEU A 478 31.57 -46.66 7.78
CA LEU A 478 31.36 -45.26 8.18
C LEU A 478 32.59 -44.40 7.90
N VAL A 479 33.79 -44.83 8.32
CA VAL A 479 35.04 -44.07 8.12
C VAL A 479 35.37 -43.93 6.64
N LYS A 480 35.13 -44.97 5.84
CA LYS A 480 35.39 -44.97 4.40
C LYS A 480 34.43 -44.05 3.65
N ARG A 481 33.15 -44.12 3.99
CA ARG A 481 32.08 -43.45 3.24
C ARG A 481 31.88 -41.99 3.65
N PHE A 482 32.07 -41.69 4.93
CA PHE A 482 31.89 -40.35 5.50
C PHE A 482 33.12 -39.91 6.29
N PRO A 483 34.31 -39.82 5.65
CA PRO A 483 35.59 -39.59 6.35
C PRO A 483 35.68 -38.25 7.09
N ARG A 484 34.78 -37.31 6.79
CA ARG A 484 34.67 -35.99 7.41
C ARG A 484 33.54 -35.90 8.44
N SER A 485 32.69 -36.91 8.65
CA SER A 485 31.61 -36.82 9.64
C SER A 485 32.12 -36.88 11.08
N LEU A 486 31.37 -36.29 12.01
CA LEU A 486 31.72 -36.32 13.42
C LEU A 486 31.73 -37.76 13.96
N GLU A 487 30.80 -38.58 13.51
CA GLU A 487 30.67 -39.99 13.88
C GLU A 487 31.90 -40.79 13.47
N ALA A 488 32.43 -40.55 12.26
CA ALA A 488 33.65 -41.21 11.77
C ALA A 488 34.88 -40.86 12.63
N ILE A 489 34.95 -39.64 13.18
CA ILE A 489 36.06 -39.23 14.05
C ILE A 489 36.13 -40.09 15.31
N TYR A 490 34.98 -40.46 15.89
CA TYR A 490 34.93 -41.23 17.12
C TYR A 490 35.30 -42.70 16.95
N VAL A 491 35.16 -43.25 15.75
CA VAL A 491 35.38 -44.69 15.50
C VAL A 491 36.64 -44.99 14.68
N ASP A 492 37.28 -43.99 14.07
CA ASP A 492 38.51 -44.18 13.29
C ASP A 492 39.70 -44.54 14.18
N LYS A 493 40.35 -45.67 13.87
CA LYS A 493 41.49 -46.21 14.63
C LYS A 493 42.85 -45.90 14.04
N ASP A 494 42.94 -45.23 12.89
CA ASP A 494 44.23 -44.89 12.29
C ASP A 494 44.96 -43.81 13.10
N PRO A 495 46.19 -44.07 13.60
CA PRO A 495 46.91 -43.12 14.46
C PRO A 495 47.26 -41.80 13.78
N GLU A 496 47.67 -41.83 12.51
CA GLU A 496 48.10 -40.64 11.77
C GLU A 496 46.91 -39.75 11.40
N ARG A 497 45.81 -40.35 10.93
CA ARG A 497 44.56 -39.60 10.69
C ARG A 497 44.00 -39.00 11.97
N ARG A 498 44.07 -39.71 13.10
CA ARG A 498 43.68 -39.17 14.40
C ARG A 498 44.53 -37.97 14.81
N LYS A 499 45.86 -38.06 14.69
CA LYS A 499 46.78 -36.96 15.01
C LYS A 499 46.52 -35.73 14.14
N TYR A 500 46.32 -35.93 12.84
CA TYR A 500 45.98 -34.85 11.90
C TYR A 500 44.64 -34.17 12.27
N ARG A 501 43.60 -34.95 12.57
CA ARG A 501 42.29 -34.42 13.01
C ARG A 501 42.37 -33.67 14.34
N GLN A 502 43.18 -34.16 15.29
CA GLN A 502 43.42 -33.47 16.57
C GLN A 502 44.11 -32.12 16.37
N ALA A 503 45.10 -32.04 15.48
CA ALA A 503 45.75 -30.78 15.14
C ALA A 503 44.78 -29.78 14.51
N ALA A 504 43.93 -30.23 13.58
CA ALA A 504 42.88 -29.42 12.97
C ALA A 504 41.86 -28.91 14.03
N ALA A 505 41.41 -29.79 14.94
CA ALA A 505 40.50 -29.44 16.03
C ALA A 505 41.09 -28.38 16.95
N LYS A 506 42.37 -28.53 17.31
CA LYS A 506 43.10 -27.55 18.12
C LYS A 506 43.18 -26.20 17.42
N ALA A 507 43.59 -26.19 16.15
CA ALA A 507 43.68 -24.96 15.35
C ALA A 507 42.32 -24.24 15.25
N TYR A 508 41.22 -24.99 15.03
CA TYR A 508 39.88 -24.43 15.01
C TYR A 508 39.46 -23.86 16.38
N SER A 509 39.74 -24.59 17.48
CA SER A 509 39.46 -24.12 18.84
C SER A 509 40.21 -22.81 19.16
N GLU A 510 41.46 -22.69 18.72
CA GLU A 510 42.26 -21.47 18.87
C GLU A 510 41.69 -20.31 18.06
N ALA A 511 41.30 -20.54 16.80
CA ALA A 511 40.64 -19.54 15.96
C ALA A 511 39.32 -19.06 16.58
N TYR A 512 38.53 -19.96 17.15
CA TYR A 512 37.27 -19.63 17.83
C TYR A 512 37.48 -18.79 19.09
N LYS A 513 38.53 -19.09 19.89
CA LYS A 513 38.90 -18.24 21.03
C LYS A 513 39.39 -16.86 20.58
N LEU A 514 40.10 -16.80 19.46
CA LEU A 514 40.60 -15.56 18.87
C LEU A 514 39.47 -14.68 18.35
N GLU A 515 38.39 -15.28 17.84
CA GLU A 515 37.20 -14.56 17.35
C GLU A 515 36.63 -13.58 18.39
N GLN A 516 36.67 -13.94 19.68
CA GLN A 516 36.20 -13.10 20.78
C GLN A 516 37.14 -11.92 21.08
N LYS A 517 38.39 -11.98 20.64
CA LYS A 517 39.43 -10.97 20.91
C LYS A 517 39.69 -10.08 19.70
N ASN A 518 39.82 -10.69 18.53
CA ASN A 518 40.14 -10.02 17.28
C ASN A 518 39.51 -10.78 16.10
N VAL A 519 38.41 -10.22 15.61
CA VAL A 519 37.57 -10.84 14.56
C VAL A 519 38.33 -10.96 13.23
N ASN A 520 39.13 -9.95 12.85
CA ASN A 520 39.85 -9.95 11.57
C ASN A 520 40.97 -11.02 11.55
N GLU A 521 41.69 -11.16 12.66
CA GLU A 521 42.73 -12.17 12.80
C GLU A 521 42.14 -13.58 12.84
N ALA A 522 40.98 -13.75 13.49
CA ALA A 522 40.24 -15.01 13.47
C ALA A 522 39.79 -15.40 12.06
N ILE A 523 39.31 -14.45 11.25
CA ILE A 523 38.96 -14.68 9.84
C ILE A 523 40.16 -15.21 9.05
N GLU A 524 41.34 -14.60 9.18
CA GLU A 524 42.55 -15.08 8.50
C GLU A 524 42.96 -16.46 8.99
N ARG A 525 42.85 -16.73 10.30
CA ARG A 525 43.14 -18.07 10.84
C ARG A 525 42.18 -19.11 10.30
N TYR A 526 40.89 -18.81 10.21
CA TYR A 526 39.90 -19.70 9.62
C TYR A 526 40.17 -19.97 8.12
N LYS A 527 40.58 -18.96 7.36
CA LYS A 527 41.02 -19.14 5.96
C LYS A 527 42.24 -20.04 5.86
N ALA A 528 43.21 -19.92 6.77
CA ALA A 528 44.41 -20.75 6.81
C ALA A 528 44.06 -22.22 7.11
N ILE A 529 43.21 -22.47 8.12
CA ILE A 529 42.75 -23.84 8.48
C ILE A 529 42.14 -24.57 7.29
N ALA A 530 41.36 -23.86 6.46
CA ALA A 530 40.72 -24.43 5.29
C ALA A 530 41.71 -24.98 4.25
N VAL A 531 42.91 -24.41 4.19
CA VAL A 531 43.97 -24.80 3.25
C VAL A 531 44.92 -25.80 3.90
N GLU A 532 45.38 -25.50 5.13
CA GLU A 532 46.32 -26.33 5.90
C GLU A 532 45.75 -27.72 6.21
N PHE A 533 44.47 -27.76 6.59
CA PHE A 533 43.80 -28.98 7.04
C PHE A 533 42.68 -29.42 6.09
N LYS A 534 42.89 -29.28 4.76
CA LYS A 534 41.85 -29.47 3.72
C LYS A 534 41.04 -30.77 3.83
N ASP A 535 41.65 -31.84 4.32
CA ASP A 535 41.01 -33.16 4.46
C ASP A 535 40.28 -33.36 5.81
N SER A 536 40.33 -32.37 6.69
CA SER A 536 39.69 -32.41 8.01
C SER A 536 38.24 -31.94 7.96
N TYR A 537 37.43 -32.38 8.93
CA TYR A 537 36.08 -31.87 9.17
C TYR A 537 36.04 -30.33 9.34
N TYR A 538 37.08 -29.75 9.95
CA TYR A 538 37.10 -28.33 10.31
C TYR A 538 37.41 -27.39 9.13
N ALA A 539 38.01 -27.87 8.06
CA ALA A 539 38.39 -27.04 6.91
C ALA A 539 37.21 -26.38 6.18
N PRO A 540 36.17 -27.12 5.75
CA PRO A 540 34.99 -26.50 5.15
C PRO A 540 34.24 -25.59 6.16
N ILE A 541 34.15 -26.01 7.42
CA ILE A 541 33.44 -25.25 8.48
C ILE A 541 34.15 -23.93 8.78
N SER A 542 35.49 -23.89 8.74
CA SER A 542 36.24 -22.68 9.01
C SER A 542 35.96 -21.59 7.97
N LEU A 543 35.90 -21.93 6.68
CA LEU A 543 35.50 -20.96 5.65
C LEU A 543 34.08 -20.44 5.84
N LEU A 544 33.14 -21.32 6.16
CA LEU A 544 31.75 -20.91 6.39
C LEU A 544 31.63 -20.03 7.64
N ARG A 545 32.39 -20.32 8.70
CA ARG A 545 32.47 -19.46 9.89
C ARG A 545 33.04 -18.09 9.55
N ALA A 546 34.11 -18.03 8.76
CA ALA A 546 34.67 -16.76 8.28
C ALA A 546 33.64 -15.97 7.45
N ALA A 547 32.94 -16.62 6.51
CA ALA A 547 31.90 -15.98 5.71
C ALA A 547 30.73 -15.47 6.57
N TYR A 548 30.31 -16.25 7.58
CA TYR A 548 29.29 -15.85 8.55
C TYR A 548 29.69 -14.58 9.30
N ILE A 549 30.91 -14.53 9.82
CA ILE A 549 31.43 -13.36 10.52
C ILE A 549 31.42 -12.13 9.59
N CYS A 550 31.93 -12.26 8.37
CA CYS A 550 31.92 -11.18 7.38
C CYS A 550 30.50 -10.65 7.15
N GLN A 551 29.51 -11.52 6.93
CA GLN A 551 28.14 -11.11 6.64
C GLN A 551 27.42 -10.51 7.85
N TYR A 552 27.49 -11.15 9.02
CA TYR A 552 26.61 -10.81 10.14
C TYR A 552 27.25 -9.88 11.16
N VAL A 553 28.57 -10.00 11.38
CA VAL A 553 29.31 -9.17 12.34
C VAL A 553 29.85 -7.93 11.65
N LEU A 554 30.57 -8.09 10.53
CA LEU A 554 31.20 -6.97 9.83
C LEU A 554 30.28 -6.28 8.81
N LYS A 555 29.12 -6.89 8.49
CA LYS A 555 28.20 -6.44 7.43
C LYS A 555 28.85 -6.33 6.04
N ASP A 556 29.94 -7.07 5.83
CA ASP A 556 30.64 -7.17 4.55
C ASP A 556 30.13 -8.39 3.75
N ILE A 557 29.04 -8.16 3.03
CA ILE A 557 28.38 -9.18 2.21
C ILE A 557 29.27 -9.62 1.03
N LYS A 558 30.07 -8.70 0.47
CA LYS A 558 30.94 -8.99 -0.70
C LYS A 558 32.03 -9.99 -0.34
N THR A 559 32.73 -9.77 0.78
CA THR A 559 33.75 -10.71 1.25
C THR A 559 33.13 -12.04 1.68
N ALA A 560 31.93 -12.03 2.27
CA ALA A 560 31.22 -13.27 2.59
C ALA A 560 30.89 -14.10 1.33
N ILE A 561 30.45 -13.46 0.24
CA ILE A 561 30.24 -14.12 -1.06
C ILE A 561 31.56 -14.72 -1.58
N ALA A 562 32.65 -13.94 -1.58
CA ALA A 562 33.95 -14.41 -2.05
C ALA A 562 34.47 -15.63 -1.27
N LEU A 563 34.23 -15.68 0.04
CA LEU A 563 34.61 -16.83 0.87
C LEU A 563 33.76 -18.08 0.58
N ARG A 564 32.47 -17.90 0.28
CA ARG A 564 31.58 -18.99 -0.15
C ARG A 564 31.94 -19.51 -1.54
N GLU A 565 32.29 -18.63 -2.48
CA GLU A 565 32.82 -19.05 -3.79
C GLU A 565 34.13 -19.85 -3.63
N LYS A 566 35.03 -19.40 -2.74
CA LYS A 566 36.25 -20.14 -2.40
C LYS A 566 35.96 -21.51 -1.76
N PHE A 567 34.92 -21.61 -0.94
CA PHE A 567 34.44 -22.88 -0.40
C PHE A 567 34.04 -23.84 -1.53
N LEU A 568 33.21 -23.38 -2.49
CA LEU A 568 32.75 -24.20 -3.62
C LEU A 568 33.91 -24.67 -4.50
N GLN A 569 34.99 -23.89 -4.58
CA GLN A 569 36.20 -24.24 -5.31
C GLN A 569 37.06 -25.28 -4.58
N LEU A 570 37.26 -25.13 -3.27
CA LEU A 570 38.16 -26.00 -2.49
C LEU A 570 37.50 -27.32 -2.09
N PHE A 571 36.18 -27.34 -1.95
CA PHE A 571 35.43 -28.48 -1.42
C PHE A 571 34.26 -28.86 -2.34
N PRO A 572 34.48 -29.12 -3.64
CA PRO A 572 33.40 -29.30 -4.63
C PRO A 572 32.49 -30.50 -4.37
N ASP A 573 32.96 -31.49 -3.60
CA ASP A 573 32.24 -32.71 -3.23
C ASP A 573 31.65 -32.66 -1.81
N ASP A 574 31.72 -31.50 -1.13
CA ASP A 574 31.15 -31.33 0.20
C ASP A 574 29.62 -31.20 0.13
N ASP A 575 28.92 -31.90 1.01
CA ASP A 575 27.45 -31.96 1.10
C ASP A 575 26.80 -30.57 1.22
N ARG A 576 27.47 -29.61 1.86
CA ARG A 576 26.97 -28.24 2.03
C ARG A 576 27.05 -27.38 0.78
N CYS A 577 27.65 -27.84 -0.32
CA CYS A 577 27.80 -27.04 -1.54
C CYS A 577 26.45 -26.54 -2.09
N GLU A 578 25.40 -27.35 -2.00
CA GLU A 578 24.04 -26.95 -2.37
C GLU A 578 23.58 -25.71 -1.60
N GLU A 579 23.71 -25.76 -0.27
CA GLU A 579 23.28 -24.70 0.64
C GLU A 579 24.11 -23.42 0.44
N VAL A 580 25.42 -23.57 0.23
CA VAL A 580 26.36 -22.46 0.00
C VAL A 580 25.99 -21.69 -1.27
N LEU A 581 25.60 -22.37 -2.35
CA LEU A 581 25.20 -21.72 -3.59
C LEU A 581 23.89 -20.92 -3.42
N LEU A 582 22.93 -21.46 -2.66
CA LEU A 582 21.70 -20.74 -2.29
C LEU A 582 21.98 -19.52 -1.40
N TYR A 583 22.94 -19.62 -0.48
CA TYR A 583 23.38 -18.48 0.34
C TYR A 583 23.99 -17.35 -0.50
N ILE A 584 24.74 -17.69 -1.56
CA ILE A 584 25.27 -16.69 -2.49
C ILE A 584 24.12 -16.01 -3.25
N ALA A 585 23.16 -16.77 -3.78
CA ALA A 585 22.00 -16.22 -4.49
C ALA A 585 21.13 -15.29 -3.60
N SER A 586 20.90 -15.69 -2.35
CA SER A 586 20.17 -14.88 -1.36
C SER A 586 20.94 -13.61 -0.97
N ALA A 587 22.26 -13.68 -0.86
CA ALA A 587 23.10 -12.52 -0.61
C ALA A 587 23.00 -11.48 -1.75
N TYR A 588 23.07 -11.93 -3.01
CA TYR A 588 22.84 -11.05 -4.17
C TYR A 588 21.44 -10.45 -4.20
N THR A 589 20.41 -11.23 -3.85
CA THR A 589 19.03 -10.75 -3.72
C THR A 589 18.91 -9.63 -2.71
N SER A 590 19.55 -9.79 -1.54
CA SER A 590 19.58 -8.78 -0.47
C SER A 590 20.29 -7.49 -0.89
N MET A 591 21.28 -7.60 -1.79
CA MET A 591 21.98 -6.47 -2.41
C MET A 591 21.22 -5.84 -3.59
N LYS A 592 20.01 -6.33 -3.91
CA LYS A 592 19.22 -5.94 -5.09
C LYS A 592 19.93 -6.18 -6.42
N GLN A 593 20.93 -7.06 -6.44
CA GLN A 593 21.64 -7.50 -7.65
C GLN A 593 20.87 -8.70 -8.25
N TYR A 594 19.67 -8.42 -8.76
CA TYR A 594 18.71 -9.46 -9.15
C TYR A 594 19.19 -10.34 -10.31
N GLU A 595 20.00 -9.80 -11.22
CA GLU A 595 20.59 -10.59 -12.32
C GLU A 595 21.58 -11.64 -11.82
N GLU A 596 22.50 -11.24 -10.94
CA GLU A 596 23.48 -12.15 -10.34
C GLU A 596 22.78 -13.20 -9.47
N ALA A 597 21.75 -12.80 -8.72
CA ALA A 597 20.93 -13.70 -7.94
C ALA A 597 20.24 -14.75 -8.83
N ALA A 598 19.60 -14.33 -9.92
CA ALA A 598 18.95 -15.24 -10.87
C ALA A 598 19.96 -16.21 -11.49
N ARG A 599 21.13 -15.73 -11.92
CA ARG A 599 22.21 -16.59 -12.46
C ARG A 599 22.67 -17.64 -11.44
N LYS A 600 22.77 -17.29 -10.16
CA LYS A 600 23.19 -18.24 -9.10
C LYS A 600 22.11 -19.27 -8.78
N TYR A 601 20.82 -18.90 -8.82
CA TYR A 601 19.73 -19.87 -8.74
C TYR A 601 19.67 -20.78 -9.97
N GLU A 602 19.92 -20.26 -11.18
CA GLU A 602 20.02 -21.07 -12.41
C GLU A 602 21.22 -22.03 -12.37
N GLU A 603 22.37 -21.57 -11.86
CA GLU A 603 23.56 -22.40 -11.61
C GLU A 603 23.21 -23.55 -10.65
N PHE A 604 22.47 -23.26 -9.58
CA PHE A 604 22.01 -24.26 -8.62
C PHE A 604 21.15 -25.34 -9.27
N ILE A 605 20.10 -24.94 -10.01
CA ILE A 605 19.21 -25.88 -10.71
C ILE A 605 19.98 -26.74 -11.71
N LYS A 606 20.97 -26.16 -12.40
CA LYS A 606 21.80 -26.88 -13.38
C LYS A 606 22.76 -27.87 -12.72
N ARG A 607 23.39 -27.48 -11.61
CA ARG A 607 24.39 -28.32 -10.92
C ARG A 607 23.74 -29.43 -10.09
N TYR A 608 22.57 -29.17 -9.52
CA TYR A 608 21.86 -30.08 -8.62
C TYR A 608 20.43 -30.37 -9.10
N PRO A 609 20.22 -30.89 -10.33
CA PRO A 609 18.89 -31.03 -10.92
C PRO A 609 17.95 -31.98 -10.18
N LYS A 610 18.49 -32.81 -9.27
CA LYS A 610 17.72 -33.72 -8.40
C LYS A 610 17.45 -33.17 -7.01
N SER A 611 18.00 -32.00 -6.66
CA SER A 611 17.78 -31.39 -5.35
C SER A 611 16.32 -30.95 -5.19
N ASP A 612 15.72 -31.32 -4.07
CA ASP A 612 14.37 -30.93 -3.64
C ASP A 612 14.20 -29.39 -3.60
N LYS A 613 15.29 -28.66 -3.35
CA LYS A 613 15.32 -27.20 -3.31
C LYS A 613 15.22 -26.54 -4.70
N CYS A 614 15.27 -27.30 -5.80
CA CYS A 614 15.15 -26.75 -7.16
C CYS A 614 13.83 -26.00 -7.36
N VAL A 615 12.72 -26.51 -6.81
CA VAL A 615 11.41 -25.84 -6.93
C VAL A 615 11.43 -24.47 -6.24
N ASN A 616 12.09 -24.38 -5.07
CA ASN A 616 12.22 -23.12 -4.32
C ASN A 616 13.18 -22.15 -5.02
N ALA A 617 14.29 -22.64 -5.59
CA ALA A 617 15.18 -21.83 -6.41
C ALA A 617 14.44 -21.24 -7.64
N GLN A 618 13.64 -22.07 -8.30
CA GLN A 618 12.81 -21.68 -9.43
C GLN A 618 11.72 -20.66 -9.04
N ALA A 619 11.08 -20.85 -7.87
CA ALA A 619 10.13 -19.89 -7.30
C ALA A 619 10.79 -18.54 -6.97
N ASN A 620 12.02 -18.57 -6.43
CA ASN A 620 12.79 -17.36 -6.17
C ASN A 620 13.14 -16.61 -7.46
N ILE A 621 13.50 -17.30 -8.55
CA ILE A 621 13.72 -16.68 -9.86
C ILE A 621 12.46 -15.94 -10.34
N ILE A 622 11.28 -16.57 -10.23
CA ILE A 622 9.99 -15.97 -10.59
C ILE A 622 9.73 -14.70 -9.79
N GLU A 623 10.01 -14.74 -8.48
CA GLU A 623 9.84 -13.61 -7.56
C GLU A 623 10.82 -12.47 -7.88
N LEU A 624 12.08 -12.80 -8.18
CA LEU A 624 13.08 -11.82 -8.63
C LEU A 624 12.60 -11.06 -9.88
N TYR A 625 12.07 -11.77 -10.88
CA TYR A 625 11.53 -11.14 -12.08
C TYR A 625 10.27 -10.31 -11.82
N ARG A 626 9.51 -10.63 -10.76
CA ARG A 626 8.36 -9.84 -10.31
C ARG A 626 8.79 -8.50 -9.70
N ILE A 627 9.82 -8.51 -8.86
CA ILE A 627 10.26 -7.30 -8.12
C ILE A 627 11.23 -6.41 -8.90
N TRP A 628 12.00 -6.95 -9.86
CA TRP A 628 13.03 -6.22 -10.59
C TRP A 628 12.42 -5.10 -11.49
N GLY A 629 11.15 -5.20 -11.88
CA GLY A 629 10.46 -4.15 -12.66
C GLY A 629 10.94 -4.05 -14.12
N GLY A 630 10.12 -3.42 -14.98
CA GLY A 630 10.38 -3.30 -16.43
C GLY A 630 9.74 -4.39 -17.30
N ASN A 631 9.46 -4.06 -18.57
CA ASN A 631 8.75 -4.94 -19.51
C ASN A 631 9.49 -6.24 -19.82
N TYR A 632 10.84 -6.21 -19.86
CA TYR A 632 11.68 -7.38 -20.17
C TYR A 632 11.57 -8.50 -19.13
N ASN A 633 11.38 -8.15 -17.85
CA ASN A 633 11.33 -9.11 -16.75
C ASN A 633 9.95 -9.80 -16.64
N ARG A 634 8.87 -9.18 -17.15
CA ARG A 634 7.52 -9.77 -17.12
C ARG A 634 7.36 -11.00 -18.03
N LYS A 635 7.99 -10.99 -19.22
CA LYS A 635 8.02 -12.14 -20.12
C LYS A 635 8.70 -13.35 -19.46
N LYS A 636 9.89 -13.12 -18.87
CA LYS A 636 10.60 -14.14 -18.11
C LYS A 636 9.81 -14.64 -16.91
N HIS A 637 9.10 -13.76 -16.19
CA HIS A 637 8.20 -14.16 -15.12
C HIS A 637 7.15 -15.16 -15.62
N ILE A 638 6.44 -14.86 -16.73
CA ILE A 638 5.45 -15.77 -17.32
C ILE A 638 6.09 -17.10 -17.74
N GLU A 639 7.22 -17.06 -18.43
CA GLU A 639 7.93 -18.25 -18.92
C GLU A 639 8.35 -19.18 -17.76
N GLU A 640 8.99 -18.60 -16.73
CA GLU A 640 9.44 -19.35 -15.56
C GLU A 640 8.25 -19.83 -14.68
N SER A 641 7.15 -19.06 -14.58
CA SER A 641 5.92 -19.49 -13.89
C SER A 641 5.31 -20.72 -14.57
N LEU A 642 5.12 -20.69 -15.89
CA LEU A 642 4.58 -21.82 -16.64
C LEU A 642 5.49 -23.05 -16.57
N LYS A 643 6.81 -22.82 -16.60
CA LYS A 643 7.81 -23.89 -16.44
C LYS A 643 7.75 -24.52 -15.05
N LEU A 644 7.65 -23.74 -13.98
CA LEU A 644 7.49 -24.26 -12.62
C LEU A 644 6.20 -25.08 -12.49
N MET A 645 5.07 -24.53 -12.92
CA MET A 645 3.77 -25.21 -12.84
C MET A 645 3.75 -26.54 -13.61
N ARG A 646 4.45 -26.62 -14.74
CA ARG A 646 4.59 -27.86 -15.53
C ARG A 646 5.53 -28.87 -14.88
N ASN A 647 6.66 -28.42 -14.35
CA ASN A 647 7.70 -29.32 -13.82
C ASN A 647 7.41 -29.77 -12.38
N TYR A 648 6.67 -28.98 -11.61
CA TYR A 648 6.39 -29.20 -10.19
C TYR A 648 4.89 -29.00 -9.89
N PRO A 649 3.98 -29.79 -10.50
CA PRO A 649 2.53 -29.57 -10.40
C PRO A 649 1.94 -29.68 -8.99
N HIS A 650 2.70 -30.26 -8.05
CA HIS A 650 2.31 -30.42 -6.64
C HIS A 650 2.96 -29.40 -5.71
N TYR A 651 3.62 -28.36 -6.23
CA TYR A 651 4.23 -27.33 -5.39
C TYR A 651 3.18 -26.43 -4.72
N ASP A 652 3.19 -26.36 -3.40
CA ASP A 652 2.24 -25.59 -2.58
C ASP A 652 2.17 -24.10 -2.94
N GLY A 653 3.25 -23.54 -3.50
CA GLY A 653 3.30 -22.15 -3.95
C GLY A 653 2.63 -21.89 -5.29
N ILE A 654 2.15 -22.92 -6.00
CA ILE A 654 1.49 -22.77 -7.31
C ILE A 654 0.32 -21.79 -7.26
N PRO A 655 -0.62 -21.82 -6.31
CA PRO A 655 -1.75 -20.91 -6.33
C PRO A 655 -1.31 -19.45 -6.37
N THR A 656 -0.31 -19.09 -5.55
CA THR A 656 0.24 -17.73 -5.52
C THR A 656 0.92 -17.37 -6.84
N ILE A 657 1.74 -18.28 -7.40
CA ILE A 657 2.40 -18.06 -8.70
C ILE A 657 1.38 -17.92 -9.83
N TRP A 658 0.36 -18.80 -9.85
CA TRP A 658 -0.71 -18.80 -10.83
C TRP A 658 -1.56 -17.54 -10.73
N PHE A 659 -1.82 -17.05 -9.51
CA PHE A 659 -2.48 -15.76 -9.29
C PHE A 659 -1.68 -14.61 -9.92
N TYR A 660 -0.37 -14.52 -9.66
CA TYR A 660 0.47 -13.46 -10.24
C TYR A 660 0.69 -13.60 -11.75
N LEU A 661 0.67 -14.82 -12.28
CA LEU A 661 0.59 -15.11 -13.71
C LEU A 661 -0.70 -14.54 -14.31
N ALA A 662 -1.85 -14.81 -13.67
CA ALA A 662 -3.14 -14.30 -14.12
C ALA A 662 -3.22 -12.76 -14.03
N LEU A 663 -2.67 -12.16 -12.97
CA LEU A 663 -2.52 -10.71 -12.86
C LEU A 663 -1.60 -10.13 -13.94
N ASN A 664 -0.56 -10.85 -14.37
CA ASN A 664 0.27 -10.41 -15.50
C ASN A 664 -0.55 -10.34 -16.80
N TYR A 665 -1.48 -11.25 -17.05
CA TYR A 665 -2.41 -11.16 -18.18
C TYR A 665 -3.39 -9.99 -18.02
N TYR A 666 -3.89 -9.76 -16.80
CA TYR A 666 -4.81 -8.67 -16.49
C TYR A 666 -4.18 -7.27 -16.68
N TYR A 667 -2.92 -7.06 -16.27
CA TYR A 667 -2.23 -5.76 -16.25
C TYR A 667 -1.32 -5.47 -17.47
N GLN A 668 -1.47 -6.14 -18.62
CA GLN A 668 -0.65 -5.87 -19.81
C GLN A 668 -0.81 -4.41 -20.33
N ALA A 669 0.28 -3.87 -20.88
CA ALA A 669 0.30 -2.60 -21.62
C ALA A 669 -0.27 -2.82 -23.03
N TYR A 670 -1.34 -2.08 -23.38
CA TYR A 670 -2.34 -2.38 -24.43
C TYR A 670 -3.24 -3.55 -24.04
N PRO A 671 -4.57 -3.39 -24.17
CA PRO A 671 -5.54 -3.92 -23.21
C PRO A 671 -5.25 -5.39 -22.94
N GLY A 672 -4.90 -5.71 -21.68
CA GLY A 672 -4.48 -7.05 -21.31
C GLY A 672 -5.51 -8.10 -21.68
N ASP A 673 -5.04 -9.34 -21.84
CA ASP A 673 -5.86 -10.49 -22.23
C ASP A 673 -6.77 -10.89 -21.06
N LYS A 674 -7.90 -10.16 -20.93
CA LYS A 674 -8.88 -10.31 -19.85
C LYS A 674 -9.51 -11.68 -19.84
N GLU A 675 -9.84 -12.20 -21.01
CA GLU A 675 -10.40 -13.55 -21.15
C GLU A 675 -9.43 -14.57 -20.61
N LYS A 676 -8.15 -14.45 -20.95
CA LYS A 676 -7.12 -15.32 -20.40
C LYS A 676 -6.91 -15.11 -18.91
N ALA A 677 -6.88 -13.87 -18.41
CA ALA A 677 -6.79 -13.60 -16.97
C ALA A 677 -7.97 -14.22 -16.19
N GLN A 678 -9.19 -14.07 -16.70
CA GLN A 678 -10.40 -14.66 -16.14
C GLN A 678 -10.33 -16.18 -16.15
N GLN A 679 -9.95 -16.78 -17.28
CA GLN A 679 -9.80 -18.23 -17.41
C GLN A 679 -8.76 -18.76 -16.42
N GLU A 680 -7.60 -18.11 -16.29
CA GLU A 680 -6.55 -18.53 -15.35
C GLU A 680 -6.97 -18.36 -13.89
N LEU A 681 -7.68 -17.27 -13.53
CA LEU A 681 -8.23 -17.10 -12.18
C LEU A 681 -9.35 -18.11 -11.88
N LEU A 682 -10.25 -18.40 -12.83
CA LEU A 682 -11.29 -19.41 -12.68
C LEU A 682 -10.66 -20.78 -12.46
N LYS A 683 -9.67 -21.16 -13.27
CA LYS A 683 -8.90 -22.40 -13.09
C LYS A 683 -8.26 -22.44 -11.72
N LEU A 684 -7.62 -21.36 -11.26
CA LEU A 684 -7.04 -21.29 -9.93
C LEU A 684 -8.08 -21.54 -8.84
N VAL A 685 -9.22 -20.86 -8.89
CA VAL A 685 -10.28 -20.99 -7.87
C VAL A 685 -10.90 -22.40 -7.90
N GLN A 686 -11.08 -22.99 -9.08
CA GLN A 686 -11.61 -24.34 -9.25
C GLN A 686 -10.61 -25.43 -8.84
N THR A 687 -9.33 -25.26 -9.17
CA THR A 687 -8.27 -26.24 -8.92
C THR A 687 -7.80 -26.19 -7.48
N TYR A 688 -7.74 -24.99 -6.89
CA TYR A 688 -7.29 -24.76 -5.51
C TYR A 688 -8.38 -24.07 -4.69
N PRO A 689 -9.53 -24.73 -4.46
CA PRO A 689 -10.66 -24.15 -3.75
C PRO A 689 -10.33 -23.81 -2.29
N TYR A 690 -9.20 -24.27 -1.75
CA TYR A 690 -8.82 -24.03 -0.35
C TYR A 690 -7.54 -23.22 -0.17
N CYS A 691 -6.96 -22.66 -1.24
CA CYS A 691 -5.73 -21.88 -1.13
C CYS A 691 -5.95 -20.49 -0.51
N SER A 692 -4.91 -19.96 0.14
CA SER A 692 -4.93 -18.64 0.79
C SER A 692 -5.21 -17.50 -0.19
N ILE A 693 -4.73 -17.62 -1.44
CA ILE A 693 -4.91 -16.60 -2.48
C ILE A 693 -6.28 -16.66 -3.16
N ARG A 694 -7.10 -17.70 -2.90
CA ARG A 694 -8.42 -17.88 -3.53
C ARG A 694 -9.29 -16.66 -3.38
N LYS A 695 -9.36 -16.06 -2.19
CA LYS A 695 -10.19 -14.88 -1.95
C LYS A 695 -9.78 -13.69 -2.82
N THR A 696 -8.48 -13.49 -2.94
CA THR A 696 -7.93 -12.45 -3.81
C THR A 696 -8.24 -12.80 -5.26
N ALA A 697 -8.10 -14.05 -5.68
CA ALA A 697 -8.47 -14.49 -7.02
C ALA A 697 -9.97 -14.32 -7.32
N GLU A 698 -10.85 -14.71 -6.40
CA GLU A 698 -12.30 -14.49 -6.48
C GLU A 698 -12.64 -13.00 -6.52
N TYR A 699 -11.94 -12.18 -5.76
CA TYR A 699 -12.09 -10.73 -5.87
C TYR A 699 -11.76 -10.22 -7.28
N TYR A 700 -10.63 -10.64 -7.86
CA TYR A 700 -10.29 -10.25 -9.23
C TYR A 700 -11.22 -10.88 -10.28
N LEU A 701 -11.77 -12.06 -10.02
CA LEU A 701 -12.85 -12.63 -10.84
C LEU A 701 -14.11 -11.80 -10.74
N ASP A 702 -14.52 -11.35 -9.55
CA ASP A 702 -15.67 -10.47 -9.39
C ASP A 702 -15.45 -9.14 -10.13
N LEU A 703 -14.21 -8.60 -10.12
CA LEU A 703 -13.85 -7.43 -10.92
C LEU A 703 -14.01 -7.68 -12.43
N ILE A 704 -13.61 -8.86 -12.92
CA ILE A 704 -13.72 -9.21 -14.33
C ILE A 704 -15.18 -9.54 -14.72
N ASP A 705 -15.87 -10.36 -13.91
CA ASP A 705 -17.21 -10.92 -14.10
C ASP A 705 -18.30 -9.85 -14.02
N ALA A 706 -18.21 -8.91 -13.08
CA ALA A 706 -19.16 -7.79 -13.01
C ALA A 706 -18.93 -6.75 -14.10
N GLY A 707 -18.10 -7.06 -15.11
CA GLY A 707 -17.88 -6.20 -16.26
C GLY A 707 -17.31 -4.85 -15.85
N LEU A 708 -16.50 -4.80 -14.78
CA LEU A 708 -15.99 -3.55 -14.19
C LEU A 708 -14.72 -3.05 -14.90
N GLN A 709 -14.53 -3.56 -16.12
CA GLN A 709 -14.30 -2.68 -17.26
C GLN A 709 -15.21 -3.07 -18.43
N SER A 710 -16.37 -2.45 -18.49
CA SER A 710 -17.23 -2.19 -19.65
C SER A 710 -17.93 -0.87 -19.27
N GLU A 711 -17.84 0.24 -20.00
CA GLU A 711 -17.88 0.40 -21.45
C GLU A 711 -17.12 1.67 -21.91
N GLU A 712 -15.85 1.85 -21.59
CA GLU A 712 -15.09 2.96 -22.21
C GLU A 712 -14.68 2.71 -23.67
N ASN A 713 -15.13 1.60 -24.30
CA ASN A 713 -14.84 1.31 -25.71
C ASN A 713 -16.04 0.74 -26.49
N LYS A 714 -17.28 0.98 -26.04
CA LYS A 714 -18.49 0.67 -26.81
C LYS A 714 -19.34 1.90 -27.14
N ALA A 715 -18.72 3.02 -27.50
CA ALA A 715 -19.22 3.91 -28.56
C ALA A 715 -18.32 5.15 -28.72
N LYS A 716 -17.76 5.28 -29.93
CA LYS A 716 -17.12 6.45 -30.56
C LYS A 716 -15.70 6.83 -30.14
#